data_AF-A0A2U3NSE9-F1
#
_entry.id   AF-A0A2U3NSE9-F1
#
_cell.length_a   1.000
_cell.length_b   1.000
_cell.length_c   1.000
_cell.angle_alpha   90.00
_cell.angle_beta   90.00
_cell.angle_gamma   90.00
#
_symmetry.space_group_name_H-M   'P 1'
#
loop_
_entity.id
_entity.type
_entity.pdbx_description
1 polymer ?
#
loop_
_entity_poly.entity_id
_entity_poly.type
_entity_poly.pdbx_seq_one_letter_code
_entity_poly.pdbx_strand_id
1 'polypeptide(L)'
;MRPKKPPPPKLRWAVTGAGLLLIVYLAVVALRPAIVDALPPGARWFGRAGSMPTLGIVVAVLIWASVLTFRSGNSHRVVGVSFSLIAALVPMTAVLGLSAYWGCHDANHPAVFTPMMATASLVKGGTGDFSVGGRTCPNPTPVGLEMARIAALSAIFTGLGGVVIGAFRSQVDRLRANLAESVTAIVGVDADTESMVSGVARTLERRGTLVVITGASDDRVQRTRRQGARVVLVDFNTPETMVSLRLWRHLSRLYLMAPDPAVNLLWLDLISKRLAEVDHKQRLPLIVRMDDPWLAQAWRAQQFGGSDTRWAADVVGKYEVTARRLLDSILATGRTSHVFVCGTSQLTLALCADLTQRALERDFYTPPDAVPLPALTLVERDAEDYLRDHEFHRQQAGFMSEGPAIDAVAEAPTIPTMLNLVADGDPATSAVIFVDAHAATPAARLAARFPEMPIYASDLNTSVNDDSIQVVGRMQSYSLVLDTREGQVQDAWERAARLIHERYVSTIDPSWTRGPAAVPWAELDEFYRGSNRRQVRNALWMVEQIAGHTWNTWGTPPAQLSGTKMAGLEPLEQLALMGFDRHSSMSMAQAEHEDWCRYYRRNGWKYGTPRDDSRRIHDKLVDWSVVESDPDLLNAAVRSLAATLWSLRQLGFRSRPIWQSFTRIGTVAAEQRSAPWTWTSESGHTMRADAGDWAVQEDGKTWSVRDDIFRDTYEPAGDGRWQRKGRAQARPAYPGETVNTLEGPATAAEGDWIVRGGTGEQWPVPGDEFARRYAEFRPPEDAEVHDA
;
A
#
# COMPACT_ATOMS: atom_id res chain seq x y z
N MET A 1 -15.28 -7.26 14.35
CA MET A 1 -16.05 -7.19 15.62
C MET A 1 -15.93 -5.77 16.15
N ARG A 2 -17.01 -5.15 16.67
CA ARG A 2 -16.90 -3.87 17.41
C ARG A 2 -15.78 -4.01 18.46
N PRO A 3 -14.92 -3.00 18.69
CA PRO A 3 -13.99 -3.06 19.81
C PRO A 3 -14.85 -3.23 21.08
N LYS A 4 -14.82 -4.42 21.67
CA LYS A 4 -15.51 -4.66 22.94
C LYS A 4 -14.85 -3.71 23.93
N LYS A 5 -15.60 -2.71 24.41
CA LYS A 5 -15.15 -1.75 25.43
C LYS A 5 -14.34 -2.51 26.50
N PRO A 6 -13.16 -2.01 26.91
CA PRO A 6 -12.41 -2.64 27.98
C PRO A 6 -13.32 -2.72 29.22
N PRO A 7 -13.30 -3.85 29.96
CA PRO A 7 -14.12 -3.99 31.15
C PRO A 7 -13.78 -2.85 32.13
N PRO A 8 -14.78 -2.29 32.84
CA PRO A 8 -14.54 -1.18 33.76
C PRO A 8 -13.50 -1.58 34.82
N PRO A 9 -12.55 -0.71 35.18
CA PRO A 9 -11.46 -1.04 36.10
C PRO A 9 -12.00 -1.49 37.47
N LYS A 10 -13.15 -0.95 37.90
CA LYS A 10 -13.85 -1.36 39.13
C LYS A 10 -14.24 -2.84 39.12
N LEU A 11 -14.74 -3.37 37.98
CA LEU A 11 -15.12 -4.78 37.86
C LEU A 11 -13.90 -5.69 37.92
N ARG A 12 -12.80 -5.31 37.26
CA ARG A 12 -11.53 -6.05 37.31
C ARG A 12 -11.01 -6.17 38.74
N TRP A 13 -10.94 -5.04 39.45
CA TRP A 13 -10.48 -5.01 40.84
C TRP A 13 -11.42 -5.79 41.77
N ALA A 14 -12.74 -5.70 41.56
CA ALA A 14 -13.72 -6.47 42.33
C ALA A 14 -13.55 -7.99 42.15
N VAL A 15 -13.44 -8.48 40.92
CA VAL A 15 -13.30 -9.92 40.64
C VAL A 15 -11.93 -10.45 41.09
N THR A 16 -10.86 -9.66 40.91
CA THR A 16 -9.51 -10.02 41.39
C THR A 16 -9.45 -10.05 42.92
N GLY A 17 -10.06 -9.05 43.58
CA GLY A 17 -10.19 -9.00 45.03
C GLY A 17 -11.01 -10.16 45.59
N ALA A 18 -12.12 -10.51 44.93
CA ALA A 18 -12.92 -11.69 45.27
C ALA A 18 -12.10 -12.99 45.15
N GLY A 19 -11.32 -13.15 44.07
CA GLY A 19 -10.43 -14.30 43.90
C GLY A 19 -9.38 -14.42 45.01
N LEU A 20 -8.74 -13.30 45.40
CA LEU A 20 -7.78 -13.28 46.52
C LEU A 20 -8.45 -13.63 47.85
N LEU A 21 -9.63 -13.08 48.12
CA LEU A 21 -10.40 -13.39 49.34
C LEU A 21 -10.77 -14.87 49.40
N LEU A 22 -11.12 -15.49 48.26
CA LEU A 22 -11.40 -16.92 48.20
C LEU A 22 -10.15 -17.78 48.48
N ILE A 23 -8.98 -17.39 47.97
CA ILE A 23 -7.71 -18.07 48.26
C ILE A 23 -7.37 -17.96 49.75
N VAL A 24 -7.48 -16.76 50.33
CA VAL A 24 -7.24 -16.54 51.76
C VAL A 24 -8.24 -17.33 52.61
N TYR A 25 -9.51 -17.33 52.23
CA TYR A 25 -10.55 -18.11 52.91
C TYR A 25 -10.23 -19.61 52.91
N LEU A 26 -9.86 -20.19 51.76
CA LEU A 26 -9.50 -21.61 51.68
C LEU A 26 -8.22 -21.94 52.47
N ALA A 27 -7.25 -21.03 52.50
CA ALA A 27 -6.05 -21.18 53.34
C ALA A 27 -6.42 -21.20 54.84
N VAL A 28 -7.29 -20.29 55.27
CA VAL A 28 -7.78 -20.21 56.66
C VAL A 28 -8.60 -21.46 57.03
N VAL A 29 -9.46 -21.94 56.13
CA VAL A 29 -10.22 -23.18 56.32
C VAL A 29 -9.30 -24.40 56.41
N ALA A 30 -8.22 -24.43 55.64
CA ALA A 30 -7.23 -25.51 55.70
C ALA A 30 -6.46 -25.53 57.04
N LEU A 31 -6.14 -24.34 57.58
CA LEU A 31 -5.50 -24.20 58.90
C LEU A 31 -6.44 -24.49 60.06
N ARG A 32 -7.72 -24.11 59.95
CA ARG A 32 -8.74 -24.27 60.98
C ARG A 32 -10.09 -24.71 60.39
N PRO A 33 -10.28 -26.02 60.17
CA PRO A 33 -11.49 -26.57 59.55
C PRO A 33 -12.80 -26.21 60.28
N ALA A 34 -12.74 -26.04 61.60
CA ALA A 34 -13.87 -25.68 62.46
C ALA A 34 -14.55 -24.34 62.10
N ILE A 35 -13.88 -23.46 61.33
CA ILE A 35 -14.44 -22.19 60.86
C ILE A 35 -15.67 -22.43 59.97
N VAL A 36 -15.72 -23.55 59.26
CA VAL A 36 -16.84 -23.90 58.38
C VAL A 36 -18.11 -24.23 59.19
N ASP A 37 -17.97 -24.70 60.42
CA ASP A 37 -19.11 -25.02 61.29
C ASP A 37 -19.77 -23.77 61.90
N ALA A 38 -19.04 -22.65 61.95
CA ALA A 38 -19.55 -21.34 62.33
C ALA A 38 -20.41 -20.67 61.22
N LEU A 39 -20.42 -21.23 60.00
CA LEU A 39 -21.24 -20.71 58.90
C LEU A 39 -22.72 -21.13 59.03
N PRO A 40 -23.65 -20.32 58.50
CA PRO A 40 -25.06 -20.69 58.40
C PRO A 40 -25.23 -22.04 57.70
N PRO A 41 -26.23 -22.87 58.08
CA PRO A 41 -26.41 -24.23 57.55
C PRO A 41 -26.36 -24.33 56.02
N GLY A 42 -26.95 -23.35 55.32
CA GLY A 42 -26.96 -23.29 53.85
C GLY A 42 -25.62 -22.92 53.18
N ALA A 43 -24.61 -22.47 53.94
CA ALA A 43 -23.30 -22.06 53.44
C ALA A 43 -22.16 -23.01 53.88
N ARG A 44 -22.44 -23.97 54.77
CA ARG A 44 -21.43 -24.92 55.28
C ARG A 44 -20.80 -25.81 54.22
N TRP A 45 -21.42 -25.95 53.05
CA TRP A 45 -20.84 -26.70 51.93
C TRP A 45 -19.63 -25.99 51.32
N PHE A 46 -19.52 -24.67 51.46
CA PHE A 46 -18.42 -23.88 50.93
C PHE A 46 -17.18 -24.07 51.79
N GLY A 47 -16.12 -24.67 51.24
CA GLY A 47 -14.88 -24.96 51.96
C GLY A 47 -14.80 -26.32 52.66
N ARG A 48 -15.89 -27.09 52.74
CA ARG A 48 -15.86 -28.48 53.25
C ARG A 48 -14.96 -29.36 52.38
N ALA A 49 -14.19 -30.23 53.02
CA ALA A 49 -13.38 -31.25 52.33
C ALA A 49 -14.24 -32.04 51.33
N GLY A 50 -13.72 -32.24 50.10
CA GLY A 50 -14.44 -32.92 49.01
C GLY A 50 -15.55 -32.11 48.31
N SER A 51 -15.73 -30.82 48.63
CA SER A 51 -16.80 -29.99 48.04
C SER A 51 -16.47 -29.58 46.59
N MET A 52 -16.96 -30.35 45.62
CA MET A 52 -16.85 -30.05 44.17
C MET A 52 -17.46 -28.69 43.77
N PRO A 53 -18.60 -28.25 44.32
CA PRO A 53 -19.14 -26.92 44.01
C PRO A 53 -18.22 -25.78 44.48
N THR A 54 -17.54 -25.92 45.63
CA THR A 54 -16.55 -24.94 46.11
C THR A 54 -15.41 -24.82 45.10
N LEU A 55 -14.86 -25.97 44.68
CA LEU A 55 -13.78 -26.04 43.70
C LEU A 55 -14.16 -25.35 42.38
N GLY A 56 -15.33 -25.69 41.82
CA GLY A 56 -15.82 -25.12 40.57
C GLY A 56 -16.00 -23.61 40.61
N ILE A 57 -16.55 -23.06 41.71
CA ILE A 57 -16.74 -21.61 41.87
C ILE A 57 -15.40 -20.88 41.93
N VAL A 58 -14.45 -21.39 42.72
CA VAL A 58 -13.13 -20.76 42.86
C VAL A 58 -12.38 -20.79 41.52
N VAL A 59 -12.39 -21.92 40.81
CA VAL A 59 -11.81 -22.02 39.46
C VAL A 59 -12.46 -21.02 38.49
N ALA A 60 -13.79 -20.93 38.47
CA ALA A 60 -14.50 -20.00 37.59
C ALA A 60 -14.16 -18.54 37.88
N VAL A 61 -14.08 -18.15 39.16
CA VAL A 61 -13.69 -16.79 39.57
C VAL A 61 -12.24 -16.48 39.17
N LEU A 62 -11.31 -17.41 39.34
CA LEU A 62 -9.91 -17.23 38.94
C LEU A 62 -9.72 -17.15 37.42
N ILE A 63 -10.45 -17.98 36.66
CA ILE A 63 -10.49 -17.87 35.19
C ILE A 63 -11.04 -16.51 34.80
N TRP A 64 -12.12 -16.05 35.43
CA TRP A 64 -12.74 -14.78 35.10
C TRP A 64 -11.86 -13.58 35.46
N ALA A 65 -11.19 -13.61 36.62
CA ALA A 65 -10.19 -12.64 37.03
C ALA A 65 -9.04 -12.56 36.00
N SER A 66 -8.56 -13.73 35.56
CA SER A 66 -7.51 -13.84 34.54
C SER A 66 -7.98 -13.22 33.21
N VAL A 67 -9.15 -13.61 32.70
CA VAL A 67 -9.73 -13.08 31.46
C VAL A 67 -9.93 -11.56 31.52
N LEU A 68 -10.44 -11.03 32.64
CA LEU A 68 -10.65 -9.58 32.82
C LEU A 68 -9.32 -8.82 32.87
N THR A 69 -8.31 -9.37 33.54
CA THR A 69 -6.97 -8.78 33.61
C THR A 69 -6.34 -8.75 32.22
N PHE A 70 -6.42 -9.84 31.45
CA PHE A 70 -5.90 -9.90 30.08
C PHE A 70 -6.61 -8.99 29.10
N ARG A 71 -7.93 -8.84 29.21
CA ARG A 71 -8.69 -7.94 28.34
C ARG A 71 -8.48 -6.46 28.66
N SER A 72 -7.84 -6.14 29.79
CA SER A 72 -7.56 -4.76 30.23
C SER A 72 -6.11 -4.31 30.01
N GLY A 73 -5.18 -5.24 29.77
CA GLY A 73 -3.78 -4.93 29.53
C GLY A 73 -3.44 -4.97 28.04
N ASN A 74 -2.76 -3.93 27.54
CA ASN A 74 -2.20 -3.87 26.17
C ASN A 74 -1.03 -4.87 25.92
N SER A 75 -0.82 -5.85 26.81
CA SER A 75 0.30 -6.78 26.70
C SER A 75 -0.03 -7.93 25.75
N HIS A 76 0.32 -7.74 24.47
CA HIS A 76 0.16 -8.74 23.40
C HIS A 76 1.17 -9.91 23.47
N ARG A 77 1.93 -10.08 24.56
CA ARG A 77 2.91 -11.18 24.67
C ARG A 77 2.26 -12.43 25.25
N VAL A 78 2.06 -13.47 24.43
CA VAL A 78 1.71 -14.84 24.90
C VAL A 78 2.71 -15.33 25.96
N VAL A 79 3.99 -14.97 25.80
CA VAL A 79 5.07 -15.26 26.77
C VAL A 79 4.88 -14.47 28.08
N GLY A 80 4.45 -13.21 28.01
CA GLY A 80 4.15 -12.39 29.18
C GLY A 80 2.91 -12.86 29.93
N VAL A 81 1.88 -13.29 29.19
CA VAL A 81 0.66 -13.92 29.72
C VAL A 81 1.02 -15.21 30.48
N SER A 82 1.86 -16.05 29.89
CA SER A 82 2.32 -17.29 30.52
C SER A 82 3.10 -17.00 31.80
N PHE A 83 3.99 -16.00 31.77
CA PHE A 83 4.78 -15.60 32.94
C PHE A 83 3.91 -15.00 34.07
N SER A 84 2.94 -14.14 33.74
CA SER A 84 2.02 -13.56 34.73
C SER A 84 1.10 -14.62 35.35
N LEU A 85 0.64 -15.60 34.58
CA LEU A 85 -0.13 -16.74 35.11
C LEU A 85 0.72 -17.57 36.06
N ILE A 86 1.95 -17.91 35.66
CA ILE A 86 2.88 -18.66 36.51
C ILE A 86 3.19 -17.89 37.81
N ALA A 87 3.43 -16.59 37.71
CA ALA A 87 3.69 -15.71 38.85
C ALA A 87 2.50 -15.61 39.83
N ALA A 88 1.27 -15.90 39.40
CA ALA A 88 0.09 -15.97 40.25
C ALA A 88 -0.16 -17.39 40.81
N LEU A 89 -0.01 -18.41 39.96
CA LEU A 89 -0.28 -19.81 40.31
C LEU A 89 0.75 -20.38 41.29
N VAL A 90 2.02 -19.99 41.19
CA VAL A 90 3.09 -20.49 42.08
C VAL A 90 2.89 -20.01 43.53
N PRO A 91 2.69 -18.71 43.82
CA PRO A 91 2.36 -18.26 45.18
C PRO A 91 1.06 -18.84 45.71
N MET A 92 0.03 -18.97 44.86
CA MET A 92 -1.22 -19.61 45.25
C MET A 92 -1.01 -21.06 45.68
N THR A 93 -0.23 -21.83 44.92
CA THR A 93 0.15 -23.21 45.25
C THR A 93 0.90 -23.27 46.57
N ALA A 94 1.85 -22.36 46.78
CA ALA A 94 2.65 -22.30 48.01
C ALA A 94 1.79 -21.97 49.24
N VAL A 95 0.91 -20.96 49.15
CA VAL A 95 0.05 -20.53 50.27
C VAL A 95 -0.95 -21.62 50.64
N LEU A 96 -1.69 -22.15 49.66
CA LEU A 96 -2.70 -23.18 49.90
C LEU A 96 -2.08 -24.52 50.32
N GLY A 97 -0.96 -24.91 49.70
CA GLY A 97 -0.21 -26.10 50.07
C GLY A 97 0.34 -26.02 51.50
N LEU A 98 1.00 -24.90 51.85
CA LEU A 98 1.58 -24.72 53.18
C LEU A 98 0.50 -24.70 54.27
N SER A 99 -0.62 -24.03 54.00
CA SER A 99 -1.76 -23.99 54.92
C SER A 99 -2.42 -25.34 55.11
N ALA A 100 -2.51 -26.16 54.04
CA ALA A 100 -3.08 -27.50 54.14
C ALA A 100 -2.16 -28.51 54.83
N TYR A 101 -0.84 -28.40 54.64
CA TYR A 101 0.12 -29.29 55.28
C TYR A 101 0.55 -28.86 56.68
N TRP A 102 0.17 -27.67 57.16
CA TRP A 102 0.65 -27.11 58.44
C TRP A 102 0.44 -28.05 59.64
N GLY A 103 -0.67 -28.79 59.66
CA GLY A 103 -0.99 -29.76 60.71
C GLY A 103 -0.30 -31.13 60.55
N CYS A 104 0.45 -31.36 59.47
CA CYS A 104 1.06 -32.65 59.14
C CYS A 104 2.46 -32.78 59.72
N HIS A 105 2.53 -33.10 61.02
CA HIS A 105 3.76 -33.34 61.75
C HIS A 105 3.54 -34.36 62.88
N ASP A 106 4.60 -35.01 63.32
CA ASP A 106 4.59 -35.92 64.47
C ASP A 106 5.96 -35.87 65.19
N ALA A 107 6.17 -36.74 66.17
CA ALA A 107 7.43 -36.78 66.93
C ALA A 107 8.69 -37.04 66.08
N ASN A 108 8.54 -37.66 64.91
CA ASN A 108 9.62 -38.00 63.98
C ASN A 108 9.66 -37.07 62.75
N HIS A 109 8.65 -36.22 62.56
CA HIS A 109 8.50 -35.30 61.43
C HIS A 109 8.34 -33.85 61.95
N PRO A 110 9.38 -33.00 61.89
CA PRO A 110 9.36 -31.67 62.50
C PRO A 110 8.22 -30.76 62.02
N ALA A 111 7.64 -29.99 62.95
CA ALA A 111 6.43 -29.16 62.75
C ALA A 111 6.54 -28.08 61.67
N VAL A 112 7.75 -27.57 61.39
CA VAL A 112 7.97 -26.52 60.39
C VAL A 112 8.53 -27.08 59.08
N PHE A 113 9.46 -28.04 59.17
CA PHE A 113 10.19 -28.54 58.01
C PHE A 113 9.32 -29.48 57.15
N THR A 114 8.48 -30.30 57.79
CA THR A 114 7.64 -31.30 57.10
C THR A 114 6.59 -30.64 56.19
N PRO A 115 5.79 -29.65 56.65
CA PRO A 115 4.85 -28.95 55.78
C PRO A 115 5.53 -28.17 54.64
N MET A 116 6.72 -27.60 54.90
CA MET A 116 7.50 -26.87 53.92
C MET A 116 8.02 -27.79 52.81
N MET A 117 8.53 -28.98 53.16
CA MET A 117 8.98 -29.98 52.19
C MET A 117 7.82 -30.55 51.35
N ALA A 118 6.67 -30.84 51.98
CA ALA A 118 5.47 -31.29 51.28
C ALA A 118 4.98 -30.24 50.26
N THR A 119 4.98 -28.97 50.66
CA THR A 119 4.62 -27.84 49.78
C THR A 119 5.64 -27.65 48.65
N ALA A 120 6.94 -27.79 48.93
CA ALA A 120 7.99 -27.69 47.92
C ALA A 120 7.88 -28.80 46.87
N SER A 121 7.51 -30.02 47.29
CA SER A 121 7.21 -31.13 46.38
C SER A 121 6.01 -30.81 45.47
N LEU A 122 4.96 -30.22 46.04
CA LEU A 122 3.77 -29.82 45.29
C LEU A 122 4.09 -28.74 44.23
N VAL A 123 4.88 -27.73 44.58
CA VAL A 123 5.34 -26.69 43.64
C VAL A 123 6.20 -27.27 42.50
N LYS A 124 6.95 -28.35 42.77
CA LYS A 124 7.71 -29.10 41.76
C LYS A 124 6.85 -30.02 40.89
N GLY A 125 5.54 -30.10 41.13
CA GLY A 125 4.60 -30.93 40.36
C GLY A 125 4.23 -32.27 41.00
N GLY A 126 4.63 -32.53 42.25
CA GLY A 126 4.23 -33.73 42.98
C GLY A 126 2.75 -33.67 43.39
N THR A 127 1.89 -34.46 42.75
CA THR A 127 0.44 -34.52 43.03
C THR A 127 0.02 -35.70 43.91
N GLY A 128 0.96 -36.56 44.27
CA GLY A 128 0.71 -37.72 45.13
C GLY A 128 0.19 -37.35 46.51
N ASP A 129 -0.39 -38.32 47.20
CA ASP A 129 -0.79 -38.18 48.59
C ASP A 129 0.45 -38.13 49.50
N PHE A 130 0.49 -37.12 50.37
CA PHE A 130 1.55 -36.98 51.35
C PHE A 130 1.20 -37.82 52.58
N SER A 131 2.16 -38.60 53.09
CA SER A 131 1.94 -39.48 54.24
C SER A 131 2.87 -39.13 55.40
N VAL A 132 2.33 -39.04 56.60
CA VAL A 132 3.08 -38.91 57.87
C VAL A 132 2.79 -40.15 58.71
N GLY A 133 3.84 -40.85 59.16
CA GLY A 133 3.68 -42.07 59.97
C GLY A 133 2.88 -43.19 59.28
N GLY A 134 2.94 -43.29 57.95
CA GLY A 134 2.21 -44.30 57.17
C GLY A 134 0.72 -44.01 56.92
N ARG A 135 0.23 -42.81 57.27
CA ARG A 135 -1.15 -42.36 57.01
C ARG A 135 -1.17 -41.11 56.14
N THR A 136 -2.14 -41.01 55.24
CA THR A 136 -2.36 -39.82 54.41
C THR A 136 -2.67 -38.60 55.27
N CYS A 137 -1.96 -37.49 55.03
CA CYS A 137 -2.14 -36.22 55.73
C CYS A 137 -2.09 -35.06 54.74
N PRO A 138 -3.04 -34.10 54.79
CA PRO A 138 -4.20 -34.03 55.68
C PRO A 138 -5.34 -35.01 55.29
N ASN A 139 -6.05 -35.53 56.29
CA ASN A 139 -7.25 -36.36 56.12
C ASN A 139 -8.38 -35.85 57.04
N PRO A 140 -9.55 -35.42 56.52
CA PRO A 140 -9.93 -35.38 55.10
C PRO A 140 -9.19 -34.27 54.32
N THR A 141 -8.98 -34.49 53.02
CA THR A 141 -8.26 -33.56 52.14
C THR A 141 -8.99 -32.23 51.98
N PRO A 142 -8.41 -31.09 52.40
CA PRO A 142 -9.04 -29.77 52.23
C PRO A 142 -9.15 -29.38 50.75
N VAL A 143 -10.21 -28.65 50.39
CA VAL A 143 -10.40 -28.13 49.01
C VAL A 143 -9.25 -27.21 48.59
N GLY A 144 -8.62 -26.51 49.54
CA GLY A 144 -7.42 -25.71 49.29
C GLY A 144 -6.26 -26.53 48.72
N LEU A 145 -6.07 -27.78 49.16
CA LEU A 145 -5.01 -28.65 48.66
C LEU A 145 -5.30 -29.16 47.24
N GLU A 146 -6.55 -29.50 46.94
CA GLU A 146 -6.98 -29.85 45.58
C GLU A 146 -6.79 -28.67 44.61
N MET A 147 -7.13 -27.44 45.03
CA MET A 147 -6.83 -26.23 44.27
C MET A 147 -5.34 -26.01 44.04
N ALA A 148 -4.50 -26.28 45.06
CA ALA A 148 -3.06 -26.16 44.94
C ALA A 148 -2.46 -27.18 43.95
N ARG A 149 -2.97 -28.43 43.95
CA ARG A 149 -2.60 -29.47 42.96
C ARG A 149 -2.94 -29.05 41.54
N ILE A 150 -4.15 -28.53 41.30
CA ILE A 150 -4.58 -28.03 39.98
C ILE A 150 -3.74 -26.82 39.54
N ALA A 151 -3.45 -25.88 40.46
CA ALA A 151 -2.63 -24.71 40.19
C ALA A 151 -1.19 -25.08 39.82
N ALA A 152 -0.58 -26.04 40.52
CA ALA A 152 0.76 -26.54 40.24
C ALA A 152 0.87 -27.17 38.85
N LEU A 153 -0.06 -28.08 38.50
CA LEU A 153 -0.11 -28.69 37.17
C LEU A 153 -0.32 -27.64 36.07
N SER A 154 -1.25 -26.70 36.30
CA SER A 154 -1.53 -25.61 35.36
C SER A 154 -0.32 -24.72 35.10
N ALA A 155 0.49 -24.43 36.14
CA ALA A 155 1.71 -23.66 36.00
C ALA A 155 2.76 -24.39 35.15
N ILE A 156 2.93 -25.70 35.32
CA ILE A 156 3.86 -26.53 34.54
C ILE A 156 3.44 -26.57 33.06
N PHE A 157 2.18 -26.89 32.76
CA PHE A 157 1.69 -26.92 31.37
C PHE A 157 1.76 -25.56 30.70
N THR A 158 1.47 -24.47 31.44
CA THR A 158 1.60 -23.10 30.94
C THR A 158 3.06 -22.73 30.65
N GLY A 159 3.99 -23.15 31.51
CA GLY A 159 5.43 -22.96 31.30
C GLY A 159 5.95 -23.71 30.07
N LEU A 160 5.61 -24.99 29.95
CA LEU A 160 6.00 -25.82 28.80
C LEU A 160 5.44 -25.25 27.48
N GLY A 161 4.15 -24.87 27.47
CA GLY A 161 3.50 -24.26 26.31
C GLY A 161 4.17 -22.94 25.90
N GLY A 162 4.56 -22.10 26.87
CA GLY A 162 5.28 -20.85 26.61
C GLY A 162 6.65 -21.06 25.96
N VAL A 163 7.41 -22.06 26.40
CA VAL A 163 8.74 -22.40 25.86
C VAL A 163 8.64 -22.98 24.45
N VAL A 164 7.72 -23.91 24.21
CA VAL A 164 7.51 -24.52 22.88
C VAL A 164 7.07 -23.48 21.85
N ILE A 165 6.13 -22.59 22.21
CA ILE A 165 5.70 -21.49 21.32
C ILE A 165 6.86 -20.52 21.04
N GLY A 166 7.76 -20.32 22.01
CA GLY A 166 8.97 -19.52 21.84
C GLY A 166 9.97 -20.13 20.86
N ALA A 167 10.23 -21.44 20.98
CA ALA A 167 11.18 -22.17 20.14
C ALA A 167 10.69 -22.36 18.68
N PHE A 168 9.39 -22.59 18.48
CA PHE A 168 8.78 -22.77 17.15
C PHE A 168 8.14 -21.50 16.58
N ARG A 169 8.54 -20.33 17.08
CA ARG A 169 7.84 -19.07 16.77
C ARG A 169 7.86 -18.72 15.28
N SER A 170 8.95 -19.02 14.56
CA SER A 170 9.04 -18.83 13.10
C SER A 170 8.06 -19.74 12.34
N GLN A 171 7.93 -20.99 12.74
CA GLN A 171 6.97 -21.95 12.18
C GLN A 171 5.52 -21.50 12.44
N VAL A 172 5.23 -21.00 13.64
CA VAL A 172 3.90 -20.46 14.00
C VAL A 172 3.56 -19.20 13.19
N ASP A 173 4.52 -18.27 13.02
CA ASP A 173 4.31 -17.07 12.19
C ASP A 173 4.00 -17.46 10.73
N ARG A 174 4.74 -18.43 10.17
CA ARG A 174 4.50 -18.95 8.82
C ARG A 174 3.13 -19.62 8.68
N LEU A 175 2.73 -20.44 9.65
CA LEU A 175 1.40 -21.06 9.65
C LEU A 175 0.28 -20.01 9.71
N ARG A 176 0.42 -19.00 10.58
CA ARG A 176 -0.55 -17.91 10.70
C ARG A 176 -0.63 -17.05 9.44
N ALA A 177 0.50 -16.79 8.78
CA ALA A 177 0.52 -16.08 7.51
C ALA A 177 -0.21 -16.87 6.42
N ASN A 178 -0.02 -18.20 6.36
CA ASN A 178 -0.68 -19.06 5.38
C ASN A 178 -2.18 -19.28 5.61
N LEU A 179 -2.68 -19.09 6.84
CA LEU A 179 -4.10 -19.24 7.20
C LEU A 179 -4.88 -17.91 7.20
N ALA A 180 -4.23 -16.79 6.88
CA ALA A 180 -4.87 -15.48 6.87
C ALA A 180 -5.81 -15.34 5.66
N GLU A 181 -6.99 -14.74 5.88
CA GLU A 181 -7.96 -14.46 4.80
C GLU A 181 -7.53 -13.30 3.89
N SER A 182 -6.71 -12.39 4.40
CA SER A 182 -6.17 -11.22 3.69
C SER A 182 -4.78 -10.88 4.21
N VAL A 183 -3.83 -10.70 3.30
CA VAL A 183 -2.41 -10.51 3.62
C VAL A 183 -1.88 -9.23 3.00
N THR A 184 -1.33 -8.36 3.85
CA THR A 184 -0.45 -7.26 3.44
C THR A 184 0.99 -7.72 3.64
N ALA A 185 1.72 -7.89 2.55
CA ALA A 185 3.09 -8.41 2.56
C ALA A 185 4.12 -7.30 2.38
N ILE A 186 5.18 -7.30 3.21
CA ILE A 186 6.38 -6.48 3.02
C ILE A 186 7.55 -7.43 2.77
N VAL A 187 8.25 -7.26 1.66
CA VAL A 187 9.40 -8.09 1.25
C VAL A 187 10.67 -7.25 1.33
N GLY A 188 11.65 -7.76 2.09
CA GLY A 188 12.87 -7.02 2.42
C GLY A 188 12.61 -6.00 3.53
N VAL A 189 13.50 -5.96 4.52
CA VAL A 189 13.49 -4.90 5.54
C VAL A 189 14.93 -4.56 5.95
N ASP A 190 15.18 -3.26 6.05
CA ASP A 190 16.40 -2.67 6.58
C ASP A 190 16.12 -1.64 7.69
N ALA A 191 17.16 -0.93 8.12
CA ALA A 191 17.06 0.07 9.18
C ALA A 191 16.11 1.23 8.83
N ASP A 192 16.02 1.59 7.55
CA ASP A 192 15.20 2.72 7.08
C ASP A 192 13.73 2.35 6.94
N THR A 193 13.42 1.08 6.74
CA THR A 193 12.06 0.58 6.51
C THR A 193 11.25 0.33 7.80
N GLU A 194 11.83 0.49 8.99
CA GLU A 194 11.13 0.21 10.26
C GLU A 194 9.92 1.13 10.50
N SER A 195 10.03 2.39 10.06
CA SER A 195 8.93 3.36 10.03
C SER A 195 7.80 2.90 9.11
N MET A 196 8.15 2.37 7.93
CA MET A 196 7.19 1.85 6.95
C MET A 196 6.39 0.68 7.54
N VAL A 197 7.04 -0.29 8.18
CA VAL A 197 6.34 -1.40 8.84
C VAL A 197 5.36 -0.87 9.89
N SER A 198 5.76 0.13 10.67
CA SER A 198 4.90 0.77 11.67
C SER A 198 3.72 1.52 11.05
N GLY A 199 3.93 2.22 9.93
CA GLY A 199 2.88 2.94 9.21
C GLY A 199 1.86 1.99 8.58
N VAL A 200 2.33 0.94 7.92
CA VAL A 200 1.48 -0.12 7.35
C VAL A 200 0.69 -0.85 8.44
N ALA A 201 1.28 -1.11 9.59
CA ALA A 201 0.58 -1.74 10.72
C ALA A 201 -0.60 -0.88 11.23
N ARG A 202 -0.50 0.45 11.16
CA ARG A 202 -1.57 1.38 11.57
C ARG A 202 -2.69 1.49 10.55
N THR A 203 -2.38 1.37 9.26
CA THR A 203 -3.36 1.45 8.16
C THR A 203 -3.92 0.09 7.74
N LEU A 204 -3.55 -0.98 8.46
CA LEU A 204 -4.03 -2.32 8.18
C LEU A 204 -5.55 -2.43 8.35
N GLU A 205 -6.22 -3.01 7.35
CA GLU A 205 -7.65 -3.27 7.43
C GLU A 205 -8.00 -4.13 8.65
N ARG A 206 -9.21 -3.99 9.21
CA ARG A 206 -9.63 -4.65 10.46
C ARG A 206 -9.46 -6.18 10.49
N ARG A 207 -9.34 -6.84 9.34
CA ARG A 207 -9.08 -8.29 9.20
C ARG A 207 -7.80 -8.62 8.44
N GLY A 208 -7.02 -7.62 8.04
CA GLY A 208 -5.76 -7.81 7.37
C GLY A 208 -4.72 -8.41 8.31
N THR A 209 -3.82 -9.22 7.76
CA THR A 209 -2.63 -9.72 8.47
C THR A 209 -1.40 -9.09 7.82
N LEU A 210 -0.59 -8.39 8.63
CA LEU A 210 0.71 -7.88 8.20
C LEU A 210 1.74 -9.01 8.26
N VAL A 211 2.33 -9.32 7.12
CA VAL A 211 3.40 -10.32 6.97
C VAL A 211 4.66 -9.63 6.49
N VAL A 212 5.77 -9.88 7.15
CA VAL A 212 7.09 -9.36 6.77
C VAL A 212 7.97 -10.55 6.37
N ILE A 213 8.39 -10.56 5.12
CA ILE A 213 9.23 -11.57 4.49
C ILE A 213 10.65 -11.02 4.48
N THR A 214 11.57 -11.68 5.19
CA THR A 214 12.94 -11.20 5.35
C THR A 214 13.94 -12.34 5.51
N GLY A 215 15.22 -12.05 5.33
CA GLY A 215 16.31 -12.98 5.61
C GLY A 215 16.51 -13.20 7.10
N ALA A 216 17.36 -14.16 7.46
CA ALA A 216 17.74 -14.40 8.84
C ALA A 216 18.63 -13.25 9.37
N SER A 217 18.03 -12.29 10.08
CA SER A 217 18.76 -11.26 10.84
C SER A 217 18.05 -10.99 12.18
N ASP A 218 18.68 -11.31 13.30
CA ASP A 218 17.99 -11.44 14.60
C ASP A 218 17.36 -10.15 15.14
N ASP A 219 18.05 -9.01 15.03
CA ASP A 219 17.60 -7.76 15.68
C ASP A 219 16.39 -7.11 15.00
N ARG A 220 16.23 -7.29 13.68
CA ARG A 220 15.12 -6.73 12.89
C ARG A 220 13.86 -7.58 13.04
N VAL A 221 14.03 -8.89 13.11
CA VAL A 221 12.93 -9.86 13.26
C VAL A 221 12.15 -9.60 14.57
N GLN A 222 12.87 -9.37 15.68
CA GLN A 222 12.21 -9.10 16.96
C GLN A 222 11.51 -7.74 16.99
N ARG A 223 12.10 -6.70 16.38
CA ARG A 223 11.48 -5.36 16.29
C ARG A 223 10.20 -5.38 15.47
N THR A 224 10.24 -5.99 14.29
CA THR A 224 9.07 -6.13 13.41
C THR A 224 7.92 -6.90 14.08
N ARG A 225 8.24 -7.96 14.84
CA ARG A 225 7.24 -8.70 15.64
C ARG A 225 6.60 -7.84 16.72
N ARG A 226 7.33 -6.90 17.34
CA ARG A 226 6.77 -5.98 18.35
C ARG A 226 5.74 -5.03 17.75
N GLN A 227 5.85 -4.72 16.46
CA GLN A 227 4.87 -3.93 15.71
C GLN A 227 3.64 -4.75 15.26
N GLY A 228 3.58 -6.04 15.62
CA GLY A 228 2.41 -6.90 15.37
C GLY A 228 2.48 -7.73 14.08
N ALA A 229 3.56 -7.61 13.30
CA ALA A 229 3.77 -8.38 12.08
C ALA A 229 4.01 -9.87 12.35
N ARG A 230 3.68 -10.73 11.38
CA ARG A 230 4.14 -12.13 11.31
C ARG A 230 5.38 -12.17 10.45
N VAL A 231 6.49 -12.68 10.99
CA VAL A 231 7.76 -12.68 10.27
C VAL A 231 8.01 -14.05 9.64
N VAL A 232 8.12 -14.07 8.32
CA VAL A 232 8.43 -15.27 7.52
C VAL A 232 9.88 -15.15 7.05
N LEU A 233 10.70 -16.10 7.45
CA LEU A 233 12.10 -16.16 7.04
C LEU A 233 12.21 -16.89 5.70
N VAL A 234 12.90 -16.28 4.75
CA VAL A 234 13.20 -16.85 3.42
C VAL A 234 14.68 -16.69 3.11
N ASP A 235 15.18 -17.50 2.18
CA ASP A 235 16.50 -17.31 1.60
C ASP A 235 16.34 -16.60 0.26
N PHE A 236 16.71 -15.33 0.20
CA PHE A 236 16.58 -14.53 -1.03
C PHE A 236 17.52 -14.98 -2.15
N ASN A 237 18.54 -15.80 -1.85
CA ASN A 237 19.39 -16.42 -2.88
C ASN A 237 18.70 -17.63 -3.54
N THR A 238 17.62 -18.13 -2.93
CA THR A 238 16.86 -19.29 -3.40
C THR A 238 15.40 -18.88 -3.62
N PRO A 239 15.05 -18.37 -4.83
CA PRO A 239 13.74 -17.78 -5.15
C PRO A 239 12.53 -18.67 -4.78
N GLU A 240 12.69 -19.99 -4.84
CA GLU A 240 11.66 -20.97 -4.52
C GLU A 240 11.16 -20.85 -3.07
N THR A 241 12.01 -20.40 -2.15
CA THR A 241 11.65 -20.26 -0.73
C THR A 241 10.59 -19.16 -0.50
N MET A 242 10.59 -18.13 -1.33
CA MET A 242 9.61 -17.04 -1.32
C MET A 242 8.37 -17.39 -2.15
N VAL A 243 8.56 -17.89 -3.36
CA VAL A 243 7.46 -18.18 -4.30
C VAL A 243 6.56 -19.34 -3.82
N SER A 244 7.10 -20.28 -3.04
CA SER A 244 6.35 -21.43 -2.49
C SER A 244 5.39 -21.07 -1.34
N LEU A 245 5.37 -19.83 -0.85
CA LEU A 245 4.49 -19.42 0.24
C LEU A 245 3.02 -19.48 -0.19
N ARG A 246 2.14 -20.02 0.67
CA ARG A 246 0.70 -20.14 0.35
C ARG A 246 -0.05 -18.82 0.53
N LEU A 247 0.55 -17.86 1.22
CA LEU A 247 -0.01 -16.53 1.48
C LEU A 247 -0.36 -15.74 0.22
N TRP A 248 0.30 -16.02 -0.92
CA TRP A 248 0.09 -15.28 -2.17
C TRP A 248 -1.36 -15.32 -2.66
N ARG A 249 -2.10 -16.42 -2.39
CA ARG A 249 -3.54 -16.56 -2.70
C ARG A 249 -4.43 -15.54 -1.99
N HIS A 250 -3.97 -15.04 -0.85
CA HIS A 250 -4.71 -14.11 0.00
C HIS A 250 -4.07 -12.72 0.00
N LEU A 251 -3.15 -12.45 -0.94
CA LEU A 251 -2.51 -11.15 -1.05
C LEU A 251 -3.56 -10.06 -1.31
N SER A 252 -3.47 -8.98 -0.55
CA SER A 252 -4.29 -7.78 -0.69
C SER A 252 -3.46 -6.53 -0.98
N ARG A 253 -2.19 -6.49 -0.56
CA ARG A 253 -1.24 -5.41 -0.82
C ARG A 253 0.21 -5.91 -0.70
N LEU A 254 1.10 -5.40 -1.56
CA LEU A 254 2.53 -5.77 -1.58
C LEU A 254 3.41 -4.52 -1.44
N TYR A 255 4.46 -4.64 -0.61
CA TYR A 255 5.53 -3.67 -0.48
C TYR A 255 6.86 -4.38 -0.77
N LEU A 256 7.66 -3.86 -1.70
CA LEU A 256 9.00 -4.35 -2.02
C LEU A 256 10.01 -3.30 -1.59
N MET A 257 10.83 -3.61 -0.59
CA MET A 257 11.54 -2.62 0.21
C MET A 257 13.07 -2.82 0.23
N ALA A 258 13.64 -3.56 -0.73
CA ALA A 258 15.09 -3.62 -0.88
C ALA A 258 15.64 -2.23 -1.26
N PRO A 259 16.85 -1.85 -0.79
CA PRO A 259 17.52 -0.61 -1.20
C PRO A 259 17.81 -0.54 -2.71
N ASP A 260 18.15 -1.69 -3.31
CA ASP A 260 18.41 -1.79 -4.73
C ASP A 260 17.09 -2.03 -5.48
N PRO A 261 16.67 -1.11 -6.37
CA PRO A 261 15.45 -1.26 -7.13
C PRO A 261 15.47 -2.50 -8.05
N ALA A 262 16.63 -2.91 -8.58
CA ALA A 262 16.73 -4.08 -9.45
C ALA A 262 16.31 -5.37 -8.72
N VAL A 263 16.67 -5.50 -7.44
CA VAL A 263 16.25 -6.62 -6.59
C VAL A 263 14.74 -6.62 -6.38
N ASN A 264 14.14 -5.45 -6.17
CA ASN A 264 12.69 -5.34 -6.06
C ASN A 264 11.99 -5.76 -7.36
N LEU A 265 12.49 -5.35 -8.53
CA LEU A 265 11.90 -5.72 -9.81
C LEU A 265 12.04 -7.22 -10.12
N LEU A 266 13.16 -7.83 -9.73
CA LEU A 266 13.33 -9.29 -9.80
C LEU A 266 12.25 -10.01 -8.94
N TRP A 267 12.05 -9.57 -7.70
CA TRP A 267 11.03 -10.14 -6.83
C TRP A 267 9.62 -9.92 -7.37
N LEU A 268 9.36 -8.75 -7.96
CA LEU A 268 8.07 -8.43 -8.57
C LEU A 268 7.74 -9.41 -9.69
N ASP A 269 8.67 -9.67 -10.62
CA ASP A 269 8.47 -10.63 -11.72
C ASP A 269 8.15 -12.05 -11.19
N LEU A 270 8.93 -12.53 -10.21
CA LEU A 270 8.72 -13.84 -9.58
C LEU A 270 7.35 -13.94 -8.89
N ILE A 271 6.95 -12.89 -8.16
CA ILE A 271 5.66 -12.86 -7.46
C ILE A 271 4.51 -12.72 -8.46
N SER A 272 4.65 -11.89 -9.51
CA SER A 272 3.67 -11.74 -10.59
C SER A 272 3.39 -13.08 -11.27
N LYS A 273 4.43 -13.81 -11.68
CA LYS A 273 4.31 -15.15 -12.28
C LYS A 273 3.56 -16.10 -11.36
N ARG A 274 3.89 -16.09 -10.07
CA ARG A 274 3.21 -16.94 -9.09
C ARG A 274 1.75 -16.55 -8.88
N LEU A 275 1.44 -15.26 -8.79
CA LEU A 275 0.08 -14.78 -8.64
C LEU A 275 -0.76 -15.17 -9.85
N ALA A 276 -0.21 -15.14 -11.06
CA ALA A 276 -0.90 -15.57 -12.27
C ALA A 276 -1.41 -17.02 -12.20
N GLU A 277 -0.73 -17.89 -11.47
CA GLU A 277 -1.11 -19.29 -11.28
C GLU A 277 -2.17 -19.48 -10.17
N VAL A 278 -2.23 -18.59 -9.18
CA VAL A 278 -2.96 -18.84 -7.92
C VAL A 278 -4.05 -17.83 -7.58
N ASP A 279 -4.10 -16.69 -8.26
CA ASP A 279 -5.09 -15.64 -8.04
C ASP A 279 -5.44 -14.94 -9.37
N HIS A 280 -6.69 -14.47 -9.47
CA HIS A 280 -7.19 -13.73 -10.62
C HIS A 280 -7.46 -12.25 -10.30
N LYS A 281 -7.16 -11.80 -9.07
CA LYS A 281 -7.27 -10.39 -8.71
C LYS A 281 -6.38 -9.52 -9.59
N GLN A 282 -6.94 -8.39 -10.01
CA GLN A 282 -6.24 -7.35 -10.74
C GLN A 282 -6.13 -6.07 -9.89
N ARG A 283 -5.22 -5.18 -10.30
CA ARG A 283 -4.92 -3.91 -9.63
C ARG A 283 -4.66 -4.00 -8.12
N LEU A 284 -3.98 -5.04 -7.65
CA LEU A 284 -3.49 -5.12 -6.26
C LEU A 284 -2.54 -3.94 -5.99
N PRO A 285 -2.63 -3.23 -4.85
CA PRO A 285 -1.73 -2.12 -4.58
C PRO A 285 -0.32 -2.66 -4.35
N LEU A 286 0.62 -2.06 -5.05
CA LEU A 286 2.04 -2.38 -5.01
C LEU A 286 2.81 -1.10 -4.71
N ILE A 287 3.67 -1.12 -3.70
CA ILE A 287 4.64 -0.05 -3.45
C ILE A 287 6.04 -0.61 -3.56
N VAL A 288 6.83 -0.07 -4.48
CA VAL A 288 8.23 -0.44 -4.68
C VAL A 288 9.13 0.64 -4.12
N ARG A 289 10.16 0.26 -3.37
CA ARG A 289 11.19 1.21 -2.96
C ARG A 289 12.10 1.54 -4.15
N MET A 290 12.16 2.81 -4.51
CA MET A 290 13.17 3.37 -5.40
C MET A 290 13.58 4.72 -4.83
N ASP A 291 14.79 4.80 -4.30
CA ASP A 291 15.25 6.02 -3.65
C ASP A 291 15.57 7.11 -4.67
N ASP A 292 16.07 6.76 -5.85
CA ASP A 292 16.35 7.71 -6.93
C ASP A 292 15.05 8.28 -7.54
N PRO A 293 14.82 9.61 -7.47
CA PRO A 293 13.59 10.24 -7.96
C PRO A 293 13.38 10.13 -9.47
N TRP A 294 14.46 10.12 -10.26
CA TRP A 294 14.38 9.97 -11.71
C TRP A 294 13.90 8.58 -12.07
N LEU A 295 14.52 7.55 -11.47
CA LEU A 295 14.10 6.17 -11.69
C LEU A 295 12.67 5.97 -11.21
N ALA A 296 12.29 6.53 -10.05
CA ALA A 296 10.94 6.46 -9.51
C ALA A 296 9.90 7.03 -10.48
N GLN A 297 10.14 8.24 -11.02
CA GLN A 297 9.20 8.88 -11.94
C GLN A 297 9.11 8.17 -13.30
N ALA A 298 10.25 7.80 -13.89
CA ALA A 298 10.29 7.06 -15.14
C ALA A 298 9.59 5.69 -14.99
N TRP A 299 9.85 4.98 -13.90
CA TRP A 299 9.21 3.70 -13.63
C TRP A 299 7.71 3.85 -13.41
N ARG A 300 7.24 4.83 -12.62
CA ARG A 300 5.79 5.11 -12.48
C ARG A 300 5.16 5.29 -13.86
N ALA A 301 5.70 6.17 -14.70
CA ALA A 301 5.17 6.43 -16.02
C ALA A 301 5.15 5.20 -16.94
N GLN A 302 6.16 4.31 -16.84
CA GLN A 302 6.26 3.11 -17.68
C GLN A 302 5.38 1.94 -17.19
N GLN A 303 5.29 1.71 -15.87
CA GLN A 303 4.53 0.59 -15.29
C GLN A 303 3.02 0.67 -15.49
N PHE A 304 2.55 1.85 -15.86
CA PHE A 304 1.17 2.09 -16.20
C PHE A 304 0.78 1.58 -17.60
N GLY A 305 1.68 0.87 -18.29
CA GLY A 305 1.40 0.24 -19.58
C GLY A 305 2.23 -0.99 -19.84
N GLY A 306 1.54 -2.08 -20.11
CA GLY A 306 2.09 -3.41 -20.31
C GLY A 306 1.03 -4.47 -20.02
N SER A 307 1.29 -5.71 -20.40
CA SER A 307 0.32 -6.82 -20.27
C SER A 307 0.07 -7.28 -18.83
N ASP A 308 0.81 -6.78 -17.83
CA ASP A 308 0.66 -7.19 -16.43
C ASP A 308 -0.25 -6.21 -15.64
N THR A 309 -1.54 -6.22 -15.97
CA THR A 309 -2.62 -5.40 -15.36
C THR A 309 -2.96 -5.76 -13.91
N ARG A 310 -2.11 -6.59 -13.28
CA ARG A 310 -2.29 -7.11 -11.93
C ARG A 310 -2.01 -6.09 -10.84
N TRP A 311 -1.19 -5.08 -11.10
CA TRP A 311 -0.76 -4.14 -10.08
C TRP A 311 -1.36 -2.74 -10.29
N ALA A 312 -1.73 -2.11 -9.18
CA ALA A 312 -1.85 -0.66 -9.07
C ALA A 312 -0.55 -0.19 -8.42
N ALA A 313 0.47 -0.02 -9.26
CA ALA A 313 1.84 0.24 -8.82
C ALA A 313 2.02 1.69 -8.36
N ASP A 314 2.91 1.88 -7.41
CA ASP A 314 3.46 3.16 -6.97
C ASP A 314 4.87 2.93 -6.39
N VAL A 315 5.58 4.02 -6.13
CA VAL A 315 6.96 4.02 -5.64
C VAL A 315 7.06 4.85 -4.37
N VAL A 316 7.99 4.46 -3.49
CA VAL A 316 8.43 5.26 -2.34
C VAL A 316 9.95 5.37 -2.34
N GLY A 317 10.47 6.56 -2.07
CA GLY A 317 11.91 6.80 -2.00
C GLY A 317 12.28 7.71 -0.84
N LYS A 318 13.48 7.53 -0.27
CA LYS A 318 14.01 8.37 0.82
C LYS A 318 13.99 9.85 0.47
N TYR A 319 14.43 10.20 -0.73
CA TYR A 319 14.54 11.59 -1.15
C TYR A 319 13.17 12.25 -1.30
N GLU A 320 12.19 11.57 -1.92
CA GLU A 320 10.81 12.07 -2.05
C GLU A 320 10.15 12.23 -0.67
N VAL A 321 10.31 11.25 0.23
CA VAL A 321 9.74 11.31 1.58
C VAL A 321 10.39 12.42 2.40
N THR A 322 11.71 12.57 2.34
CA THR A 322 12.43 13.66 3.03
C THR A 322 12.06 15.03 2.47
N ALA A 323 11.98 15.20 1.15
CA ALA A 323 11.55 16.44 0.50
C ALA A 323 10.16 16.87 1.00
N ARG A 324 9.20 15.94 1.00
CA ARG A 324 7.86 16.19 1.53
C ARG A 324 7.87 16.64 2.98
N ARG A 325 8.65 15.97 3.85
CA ARG A 325 8.78 16.34 5.26
C ARG A 325 9.34 17.74 5.46
N LEU A 326 10.40 18.09 4.71
CA LEU A 326 11.04 19.40 4.80
C LEU A 326 10.08 20.50 4.38
N LEU A 327 9.39 20.32 3.24
CA LEU A 327 8.39 21.27 2.76
C LEU A 327 7.18 21.38 3.69
N ASP A 328 6.68 20.26 4.25
CA ASP A 328 5.62 20.31 5.27
C ASP A 328 6.06 21.09 6.51
N SER A 329 7.31 20.89 6.95
CA SER A 329 7.92 21.62 8.07
C SER A 329 8.00 23.14 7.80
N ILE A 330 8.39 23.52 6.58
CA ILE A 330 8.49 24.91 6.15
C ILE A 330 7.09 25.54 6.05
N LEU A 331 6.15 24.88 5.38
CA LEU A 331 4.78 25.37 5.19
C LEU A 331 4.03 25.51 6.51
N ALA A 332 4.29 24.62 7.48
CA ALA A 332 3.71 24.71 8.82
C ALA A 332 4.07 25.99 9.58
N THR A 333 5.13 26.72 9.17
CA THR A 333 5.45 28.03 9.75
C THR A 333 4.45 29.12 9.36
N GLY A 334 3.75 28.96 8.23
CA GLY A 334 2.78 29.92 7.71
C GLY A 334 3.35 31.25 7.20
N ARG A 335 4.68 31.42 7.18
CA ARG A 335 5.34 32.69 6.86
C ARG A 335 6.30 32.62 5.68
N THR A 336 6.78 31.44 5.32
CA THR A 336 7.79 31.30 4.27
C THR A 336 7.18 31.49 2.88
N SER A 337 7.67 32.48 2.14
CA SER A 337 7.35 32.75 0.74
C SER A 337 8.46 32.31 -0.22
N HIS A 338 9.69 32.13 0.28
CA HIS A 338 10.85 31.78 -0.54
C HIS A 338 11.73 30.71 0.11
N VAL A 339 12.17 29.71 -0.65
CA VAL A 339 13.05 28.64 -0.18
C VAL A 339 14.30 28.58 -1.07
N PHE A 340 15.48 28.74 -0.47
CA PHE A 340 16.75 28.51 -1.15
C PHE A 340 17.19 27.06 -0.93
N VAL A 341 17.48 26.35 -2.00
CA VAL A 341 18.02 24.98 -1.98
C VAL A 341 19.49 25.04 -2.38
N CYS A 342 20.36 24.82 -1.41
CA CYS A 342 21.80 24.94 -1.56
C CYS A 342 22.43 23.56 -1.80
N GLY A 343 23.03 23.38 -2.98
CA GLY A 343 23.66 22.14 -3.44
C GLY A 343 22.81 21.34 -4.44
N THR A 344 23.45 20.37 -5.09
CA THR A 344 22.87 19.56 -6.16
C THR A 344 22.94 18.07 -5.83
N SER A 345 21.78 17.48 -5.55
CA SER A 345 21.63 16.05 -5.25
C SER A 345 20.25 15.53 -5.67
N GLN A 346 19.98 14.23 -5.49
CA GLN A 346 18.63 13.70 -5.68
C GLN A 346 17.59 14.41 -4.80
N LEU A 347 17.97 14.96 -3.65
CA LEU A 347 17.04 15.72 -2.80
C LEU A 347 16.60 17.03 -3.47
N THR A 348 17.50 17.68 -4.22
CA THR A 348 17.20 18.91 -4.98
C THR A 348 16.07 18.64 -5.97
N LEU A 349 16.19 17.57 -6.76
CA LEU A 349 15.18 17.17 -7.74
C LEU A 349 13.87 16.74 -7.06
N ALA A 350 13.96 16.02 -5.93
CA ALA A 350 12.79 15.61 -5.16
C ALA A 350 12.02 16.81 -4.57
N LEU A 351 12.71 17.88 -4.14
CA LEU A 351 12.09 19.12 -3.65
C LEU A 351 11.34 19.84 -4.78
N CYS A 352 11.95 19.98 -5.97
CA CYS A 352 11.29 20.55 -7.15
C CYS A 352 10.04 19.74 -7.56
N ALA A 353 10.16 18.41 -7.58
CA ALA A 353 9.07 17.50 -7.92
C ALA A 353 7.91 17.56 -6.91
N ASP A 354 8.19 17.57 -5.59
CA ASP A 354 7.15 17.66 -4.56
C ASP A 354 6.45 19.03 -4.57
N LEU A 355 7.17 20.14 -4.81
CA LEU A 355 6.56 21.47 -4.99
C LEU A 355 5.61 21.50 -6.19
N THR A 356 6.07 20.97 -7.32
CA THR A 356 5.28 20.87 -8.54
C THR A 356 4.03 20.02 -8.30
N GLN A 357 4.18 18.83 -7.69
CA GLN A 357 3.05 17.98 -7.36
C GLN A 357 2.02 18.70 -6.47
N ARG A 358 2.47 19.45 -5.45
CA ARG A 358 1.56 20.24 -4.59
C ARG A 358 0.82 21.31 -5.39
N ALA A 359 1.47 21.94 -6.37
CA ALA A 359 0.84 22.94 -7.21
C ALA A 359 -0.32 22.33 -8.02
N LEU A 360 -0.09 21.15 -8.62
CA LEU A 360 -1.13 20.41 -9.35
C LEU A 360 -2.33 20.11 -8.47
N GLU A 361 -2.06 19.60 -7.27
CA GLU A 361 -3.09 19.20 -6.33
C GLU A 361 -3.88 20.40 -5.83
N ARG A 362 -3.24 21.56 -5.66
CA ARG A 362 -3.89 22.81 -5.26
C ARG A 362 -4.73 23.43 -6.38
N ASP A 363 -4.27 23.34 -7.62
CA ASP A 363 -5.05 23.74 -8.79
C ASP A 363 -6.30 22.86 -8.95
N PHE A 364 -6.20 21.58 -8.58
CA PHE A 364 -7.33 20.68 -8.52
C PHE A 364 -8.26 20.97 -7.32
N TYR A 365 -7.70 21.09 -6.13
CA TYR A 365 -8.39 21.38 -4.89
C TYR A 365 -7.45 22.01 -3.85
N THR A 366 -7.69 23.28 -3.53
CA THR A 366 -7.00 23.98 -2.44
C THR A 366 -7.86 23.94 -1.18
N PRO A 367 -7.36 23.35 -0.06
CA PRO A 367 -8.03 23.43 1.23
C PRO A 367 -8.25 24.89 1.68
N PRO A 368 -9.37 25.23 2.35
CA PRO A 368 -9.66 26.61 2.75
C PRO A 368 -8.60 27.27 3.64
N ASP A 369 -7.84 26.48 4.39
CA ASP A 369 -6.79 26.87 5.32
C ASP A 369 -5.37 26.70 4.75
N ALA A 370 -5.24 26.45 3.44
CA ALA A 370 -3.96 26.22 2.80
C ALA A 370 -3.11 27.51 2.75
N VAL A 371 -1.90 27.45 3.31
CA VAL A 371 -0.86 28.49 3.17
C VAL A 371 -0.31 28.48 1.74
N PRO A 372 -0.05 29.62 1.06
CA PRO A 372 0.56 29.67 -0.28
C PRO A 372 1.84 28.83 -0.42
N LEU A 373 2.10 28.29 -1.62
CA LEU A 373 3.35 27.57 -1.88
C LEU A 373 4.49 28.59 -2.03
N PRO A 374 5.68 28.34 -1.44
CA PRO A 374 6.82 29.22 -1.63
C PRO A 374 7.42 29.08 -3.04
N ALA A 375 8.06 30.14 -3.50
CA ALA A 375 9.01 30.06 -4.61
C ALA A 375 10.28 29.33 -4.18
N LEU A 376 10.98 28.72 -5.13
CA LEU A 376 12.18 27.93 -4.87
C LEU A 376 13.33 28.43 -5.73
N THR A 377 14.52 28.61 -5.13
CA THR A 377 15.73 28.98 -5.88
C THR A 377 16.82 27.95 -5.60
N LEU A 378 17.29 27.30 -6.66
CA LEU A 378 18.43 26.39 -6.63
C LEU A 378 19.72 27.20 -6.62
N VAL A 379 20.64 26.91 -5.70
CA VAL A 379 21.90 27.64 -5.54
C VAL A 379 23.06 26.65 -5.53
N GLU A 380 23.69 26.51 -6.69
CA GLU A 380 24.95 25.79 -6.92
C GLU A 380 25.49 26.13 -8.30
N ARG A 381 26.77 25.89 -8.57
CA ARG A 381 27.41 26.13 -9.88
C ARG A 381 26.70 25.45 -11.06
N ASP A 382 26.09 24.28 -10.83
CA ASP A 382 25.37 23.48 -11.82
C ASP A 382 23.84 23.52 -11.63
N ALA A 383 23.32 24.48 -10.85
CA ALA A 383 21.88 24.59 -10.56
C ALA A 383 20.99 24.69 -11.82
N GLU A 384 21.49 25.31 -12.89
CA GLU A 384 20.78 25.44 -14.16
C GLU A 384 20.59 24.10 -14.89
N ASP A 385 21.51 23.14 -14.72
CA ASP A 385 21.34 21.79 -15.28
C ASP A 385 20.20 21.07 -14.57
N TYR A 386 20.13 21.18 -13.23
CA TYR A 386 19.07 20.59 -12.42
C TYR A 386 17.69 21.20 -12.68
N LEU A 387 17.62 22.51 -12.95
CA LEU A 387 16.38 23.16 -13.35
C LEU A 387 15.89 22.62 -14.71
N ARG A 388 16.78 22.52 -15.71
CA ARG A 388 16.46 21.96 -17.03
C ARG A 388 16.01 20.51 -16.94
N ASP A 389 16.68 19.72 -16.11
CA ASP A 389 16.29 18.35 -15.82
C ASP A 389 14.89 18.28 -15.23
N HIS A 390 14.57 19.12 -14.23
CA HIS A 390 13.24 19.19 -13.65
C HIS A 390 12.16 19.61 -14.67
N GLU A 391 12.44 20.61 -15.50
CA GLU A 391 11.52 21.05 -16.56
C GLU A 391 11.25 19.96 -17.59
N PHE A 392 12.28 19.24 -18.01
CA PHE A 392 12.14 18.09 -18.89
C PHE A 392 11.16 17.05 -18.29
N HIS A 393 11.26 16.78 -16.99
CA HIS A 393 10.34 15.88 -16.29
C HIS A 393 8.91 16.39 -16.25
N ARG A 394 8.71 17.69 -15.99
CA ARG A 394 7.38 18.32 -16.03
C ARG A 394 6.73 18.17 -17.39
N GLN A 395 7.51 18.36 -18.46
CA GLN A 395 7.04 18.20 -19.83
C GLN A 395 6.69 16.74 -20.17
N GLN A 396 7.54 15.78 -19.79
CA GLN A 396 7.26 14.34 -19.98
C GLN A 396 6.00 13.88 -19.23
N ALA A 397 5.73 14.44 -18.05
CA ALA A 397 4.50 14.19 -17.29
C ALA A 397 3.27 14.92 -17.86
N GLY A 398 3.45 15.81 -18.84
CA GLY A 398 2.39 16.61 -19.46
C GLY A 398 1.77 17.65 -18.51
N PHE A 399 2.53 18.11 -17.52
CA PHE A 399 2.04 18.94 -16.42
C PHE A 399 1.47 20.29 -16.91
N MET A 400 0.27 20.67 -16.44
CA MET A 400 -0.48 21.85 -16.94
C MET A 400 -0.34 23.10 -16.07
N SER A 401 -0.03 22.92 -14.77
CA SER A 401 0.03 24.05 -13.85
C SER A 401 1.31 24.84 -14.10
N GLU A 402 1.20 26.17 -14.18
CA GLU A 402 2.36 27.09 -14.22
C GLU A 402 3.28 26.81 -13.02
N GLY A 403 2.68 26.41 -11.89
CA GLY A 403 3.39 26.00 -10.69
C GLY A 403 3.98 27.19 -9.93
N PRO A 404 4.54 26.94 -8.72
CA PRO A 404 5.40 27.92 -8.05
C PRO A 404 6.65 28.18 -8.90
N ALA A 405 7.16 29.42 -8.85
CA ALA A 405 8.41 29.77 -9.51
C ALA A 405 9.57 28.93 -8.96
N ILE A 406 10.31 28.28 -9.87
CA ILE A 406 11.55 27.57 -9.56
C ILE A 406 12.65 28.19 -10.42
N ASP A 407 13.57 28.89 -9.76
CA ASP A 407 14.69 29.57 -10.40
C ASP A 407 16.02 28.88 -10.04
N ALA A 408 17.08 29.22 -10.77
CA ALA A 408 18.43 28.75 -10.50
C ALA A 408 19.44 29.91 -10.47
N VAL A 409 20.40 29.81 -9.56
CA VAL A 409 21.54 30.72 -9.43
C VAL A 409 22.81 29.89 -9.56
N ALA A 410 23.54 30.09 -10.66
CA ALA A 410 24.78 29.38 -11.01
C ALA A 410 26.00 29.83 -10.18
N GLU A 411 25.85 29.93 -8.86
CA GLU A 411 26.91 30.28 -7.91
C GLU A 411 27.00 29.26 -6.78
N ALA A 412 28.20 29.02 -6.29
CA ALA A 412 28.38 28.15 -5.12
C ALA A 412 27.69 28.77 -3.89
N PRO A 413 27.01 27.97 -3.03
CA PRO A 413 26.25 28.45 -1.87
C PRO A 413 27.18 28.84 -0.69
N THR A 414 28.09 29.78 -0.96
CA THR A 414 29.00 30.34 0.04
C THR A 414 28.26 31.31 0.95
N ILE A 415 28.81 31.59 2.14
CA ILE A 415 28.19 32.56 3.07
C ILE A 415 27.98 33.95 2.42
N PRO A 416 28.95 34.53 1.67
CA PRO A 416 28.72 35.79 0.96
C PRO A 416 27.58 35.71 -0.06
N THR A 417 27.55 34.67 -0.91
CA THR A 417 26.47 34.46 -1.90
C THR A 417 25.12 34.37 -1.21
N MET A 418 25.01 33.54 -0.16
CA MET A 418 23.75 33.39 0.59
C MET A 418 23.34 34.66 1.32
N LEU A 419 24.29 35.47 1.82
CA LEU A 419 23.96 36.75 2.44
C LEU A 419 23.39 37.74 1.43
N ASN A 420 23.94 37.78 0.21
CA ASN A 420 23.41 38.63 -0.85
C ASN A 420 22.00 38.18 -1.27
N LEU A 421 21.82 36.89 -1.57
CA LEU A 421 20.52 36.33 -1.99
C LEU A 421 19.42 36.52 -0.92
N VAL A 422 19.75 36.30 0.35
CA VAL A 422 18.80 36.48 1.45
C VAL A 422 18.53 37.97 1.73
N ALA A 423 19.50 38.85 1.50
CA ALA A 423 19.33 40.30 1.66
C ALA A 423 18.57 40.97 0.51
N ASP A 424 18.68 40.44 -0.71
CA ASP A 424 17.89 40.87 -1.86
C ASP A 424 16.40 40.49 -1.70
N GLY A 425 16.12 39.44 -0.90
CA GLY A 425 14.79 39.06 -0.44
C GLY A 425 14.44 39.57 0.96
N ASP A 426 13.54 38.87 1.65
CA ASP A 426 13.20 39.13 3.05
C ASP A 426 13.58 37.92 3.92
N PRO A 427 14.57 38.06 4.84
CA PRO A 427 14.98 36.99 5.74
C PRO A 427 13.86 36.45 6.63
N ALA A 428 12.84 37.27 6.95
CA ALA A 428 11.72 36.86 7.82
C ALA A 428 10.74 35.90 7.13
N THR A 429 10.76 35.87 5.79
CA THR A 429 9.90 35.03 4.94
C THR A 429 10.70 34.03 4.10
N SER A 430 12.01 33.94 4.34
CA SER A 430 12.91 32.99 3.67
C SER A 430 13.12 31.71 4.47
N ALA A 431 13.49 30.62 3.80
CA ALA A 431 14.05 29.42 4.42
C ALA A 431 15.19 28.88 3.55
N VAL A 432 16.12 28.15 4.17
CA VAL A 432 17.27 27.57 3.46
C VAL A 432 17.37 26.07 3.73
N ILE A 433 17.57 25.28 2.68
CA ILE A 433 17.81 23.84 2.76
C ILE A 433 19.18 23.56 2.14
N PHE A 434 20.13 23.11 2.95
CA PHE A 434 21.38 22.55 2.45
C PHE A 434 21.19 21.05 2.21
N VAL A 435 21.35 20.63 0.95
CA VAL A 435 21.16 19.22 0.55
C VAL A 435 22.42 18.38 0.68
N ASP A 436 23.60 19.02 0.69
CA ASP A 436 24.87 18.31 0.78
C ASP A 436 25.23 17.92 2.22
N ALA A 437 25.73 16.69 2.39
CA ALA A 437 26.08 16.12 3.69
C ALA A 437 27.20 16.87 4.44
N HIS A 438 27.96 17.74 3.77
CA HIS A 438 29.08 18.49 4.36
C HIS A 438 28.76 19.97 4.63
N ALA A 439 27.48 20.36 4.56
CA ALA A 439 27.06 21.76 4.67
C ALA A 439 26.79 22.25 6.11
N ALA A 440 27.07 21.44 7.14
CA ALA A 440 26.78 21.79 8.54
C ALA A 440 27.45 23.09 9.00
N THR A 441 28.70 23.34 8.58
CA THR A 441 29.42 24.56 8.97
C THR A 441 28.89 25.82 8.29
N PRO A 442 28.68 25.85 6.95
CA PRO A 442 27.94 26.93 6.30
C PRO A 442 26.55 27.18 6.91
N ALA A 443 25.77 26.14 7.16
CA ALA A 443 24.44 26.26 7.76
C ALA A 443 24.49 26.93 9.15
N ALA A 444 25.38 26.49 10.04
CA ALA A 444 25.53 27.08 11.37
C ALA A 444 25.97 28.55 11.32
N ARG A 445 26.87 28.90 10.39
CA ARG A 445 27.31 30.29 10.18
C ARG A 445 26.19 31.19 9.66
N LEU A 446 25.31 30.67 8.82
CA LEU A 446 24.14 31.39 8.32
C LEU A 446 23.09 31.55 9.43
N ALA A 447 22.84 30.49 10.20
CA ALA A 447 21.91 30.51 11.33
C ALA A 447 22.31 31.48 12.44
N ALA A 448 23.61 31.62 12.71
CA ALA A 448 24.13 32.62 13.65
C ALA A 448 23.86 34.07 13.19
N ARG A 449 23.66 34.31 11.88
CA ARG A 449 23.36 35.64 11.31
C ARG A 449 21.86 35.89 11.18
N PHE A 450 21.07 34.83 10.96
CA PHE A 450 19.61 34.89 10.84
C PHE A 450 18.95 33.90 11.82
N PRO A 451 18.88 34.22 13.13
CA PRO A 451 18.46 33.26 14.15
C PRO A 451 17.02 32.75 13.98
N GLU A 452 16.13 33.59 13.42
CA GLU A 452 14.71 33.31 13.24
C GLU A 452 14.36 32.65 11.90
N MET A 453 15.32 32.56 10.98
CA MET A 453 15.13 31.96 9.66
C MET A 453 15.22 30.43 9.76
N PRO A 454 14.24 29.66 9.26
CA PRO A 454 14.34 28.21 9.19
C PRO A 454 15.51 27.79 8.29
N ILE A 455 16.45 27.01 8.83
CA ILE A 455 17.60 26.49 8.11
C ILE A 455 17.67 24.98 8.34
N TYR A 456 17.73 24.21 7.26
CA TYR A 456 17.81 22.75 7.31
C TYR A 456 19.15 22.31 6.74
N ALA A 457 19.85 21.41 7.44
CA ALA A 457 21.11 20.85 6.96
C ALA A 457 21.13 19.33 7.11
N SER A 458 21.60 18.64 6.08
CA SER A 458 21.78 17.18 6.16
C SER A 458 22.84 16.83 7.19
N ASP A 459 22.55 15.84 8.04
CA ASP A 459 23.52 15.25 8.97
C ASP A 459 23.38 13.72 8.96
N LEU A 460 24.47 13.03 8.59
CA LEU A 460 24.53 11.58 8.49
C LEU A 460 24.47 10.87 9.85
N ASN A 461 24.69 11.59 10.96
CA ASN A 461 24.66 11.03 12.32
C ASN A 461 23.34 11.31 13.07
N THR A 462 22.41 12.05 12.47
CA THR A 462 21.12 12.41 13.07
C THR A 462 20.11 11.26 12.90
N SER A 463 19.36 10.92 13.95
CA SER A 463 18.24 9.97 13.86
C SER A 463 16.91 10.70 13.62
N VAL A 464 15.88 10.00 13.12
CA VAL A 464 14.52 10.57 12.91
C VAL A 464 13.97 11.30 14.14
N ASN A 465 14.32 10.86 15.35
CA ASN A 465 13.87 11.46 16.61
C ASN A 465 14.56 12.80 16.90
N ASP A 466 15.72 13.03 16.29
CA ASP A 466 16.57 14.20 16.51
C ASP A 466 16.29 15.32 15.48
N ASP A 467 15.50 15.06 14.43
CA ASP A 467 15.14 16.04 13.36
C ASP A 467 14.44 17.32 13.89
N SER A 468 13.97 17.31 15.15
CA SER A 468 13.31 18.47 15.79
C SER A 468 14.25 19.33 16.65
N ILE A 469 15.49 18.88 16.87
CA ILE A 469 16.45 19.55 17.74
C ILE A 469 17.03 20.75 17.01
N GLN A 470 16.84 21.93 17.59
CA GLN A 470 17.44 23.17 17.12
C GLN A 470 18.85 23.30 17.68
N VAL A 471 19.86 23.38 16.82
CA VAL A 471 21.27 23.39 17.22
C VAL A 471 21.80 24.82 17.39
N VAL A 472 21.55 25.69 16.41
CA VAL A 472 21.94 27.12 16.42
C VAL A 472 20.81 27.93 15.81
N GLY A 473 20.24 28.89 16.55
CA GLY A 473 19.03 29.59 16.11
C GLY A 473 17.90 28.60 15.78
N ARG A 474 17.25 28.76 14.64
CA ARG A 474 16.25 27.80 14.10
C ARG A 474 16.85 26.79 13.09
N MET A 475 18.16 26.56 13.14
CA MET A 475 18.81 25.50 12.37
C MET A 475 18.41 24.11 12.88
N GLN A 476 17.94 23.25 11.98
CA GLN A 476 17.58 21.86 12.25
C GLN A 476 18.43 20.93 11.37
N SER A 477 19.00 19.90 11.99
CA SER A 477 19.59 18.78 11.25
C SER A 477 18.49 17.86 10.74
N TYR A 478 18.68 17.23 9.58
CA TYR A 478 17.78 16.18 9.09
C TYR A 478 18.56 15.00 8.50
N SER A 479 17.90 13.85 8.45
CA SER A 479 18.41 12.63 7.82
C SER A 479 17.54 12.18 6.63
N LEU A 480 18.11 11.41 5.70
CA LEU A 480 17.37 10.78 4.60
C LEU A 480 16.61 9.56 5.11
N VAL A 481 15.27 9.60 5.08
CA VAL A 481 14.44 8.63 5.81
C VAL A 481 13.20 8.20 5.02
N LEU A 482 12.77 6.95 5.20
CA LEU A 482 11.50 6.43 4.69
C LEU A 482 10.38 6.54 5.74
N ASP A 483 10.34 7.65 6.47
CA ASP A 483 9.34 7.86 7.52
C ASP A 483 8.39 8.99 7.14
N THR A 484 7.18 8.64 6.73
CA THR A 484 6.11 9.60 6.47
C THR A 484 5.58 10.18 7.79
N ARG A 485 5.66 11.51 8.01
CA ARG A 485 5.21 12.17 9.25
C ARG A 485 3.75 11.86 9.63
N GLU A 486 2.88 11.62 8.66
CA GLU A 486 1.48 11.24 8.91
C GLU A 486 1.33 9.83 9.53
N GLY A 487 2.40 9.04 9.56
CA GLY A 487 2.35 7.64 9.97
C GLY A 487 1.49 6.76 9.05
N GLN A 488 1.17 7.27 7.86
CA GLN A 488 0.39 6.60 6.84
C GLN A 488 1.25 6.48 5.58
N VAL A 489 1.49 5.24 5.17
CA VAL A 489 2.02 5.00 3.82
C VAL A 489 0.86 5.17 2.86
N GLN A 490 0.68 6.37 2.32
CA GLN A 490 -0.30 6.67 1.28
C GLN A 490 0.33 6.40 -0.08
N ASP A 491 -0.27 5.49 -0.84
CA ASP A 491 0.00 5.38 -2.27
C ASP A 491 -0.67 6.56 -3.01
N ALA A 492 -0.19 6.87 -4.21
CA ALA A 492 -0.70 7.93 -5.07
C ALA A 492 -2.21 7.78 -5.34
N TRP A 493 -2.73 6.55 -5.31
CA TRP A 493 -4.14 6.23 -5.55
C TRP A 493 -5.04 6.58 -4.38
N GLU A 494 -4.59 6.33 -3.15
CA GLU A 494 -5.27 6.78 -1.94
C GLU A 494 -5.25 8.31 -1.85
N ARG A 495 -4.14 8.94 -2.23
CA ARG A 495 -4.04 10.41 -2.32
C ARG A 495 -5.02 10.97 -3.34
N ALA A 496 -5.10 10.37 -4.53
CA ALA A 496 -6.06 10.76 -5.56
C ALA A 496 -7.51 10.58 -5.08
N ALA A 497 -7.85 9.44 -4.48
CA ALA A 497 -9.18 9.16 -3.94
C ALA A 497 -9.58 10.20 -2.87
N ARG A 498 -8.64 10.59 -2.00
CA ARG A 498 -8.86 11.65 -1.00
C ARG A 498 -9.12 13.00 -1.67
N LEU A 499 -8.27 13.42 -2.60
CA LEU A 499 -8.41 14.72 -3.27
C LEU A 499 -9.73 14.82 -4.05
N ILE A 500 -10.09 13.78 -4.80
CA ILE A 500 -11.36 13.72 -5.54
C ILE A 500 -12.55 13.86 -4.57
N HIS A 501 -12.49 13.17 -3.44
CA HIS A 501 -13.54 13.24 -2.42
C HIS A 501 -13.62 14.62 -1.76
N GLU A 502 -12.50 15.22 -1.37
CA GLU A 502 -12.49 16.55 -0.76
C GLU A 502 -13.01 17.63 -1.72
N ARG A 503 -12.64 17.54 -3.00
CA ARG A 503 -13.21 18.39 -4.04
C ARG A 503 -14.72 18.20 -4.15
N TYR A 504 -15.20 16.95 -4.20
CA TYR A 504 -16.63 16.67 -4.22
C TYR A 504 -17.35 17.31 -3.01
N VAL A 505 -16.84 17.13 -1.79
CA VAL A 505 -17.41 17.73 -0.58
C VAL A 505 -17.45 19.26 -0.66
N SER A 506 -16.43 19.89 -1.27
CA SER A 506 -16.37 21.34 -1.45
C SER A 506 -17.40 21.89 -2.45
N THR A 507 -17.89 21.05 -3.38
CA THR A 507 -18.92 21.45 -4.35
C THR A 507 -20.35 21.35 -3.80
N ILE A 508 -20.53 20.74 -2.63
CA ILE A 508 -21.85 20.59 -2.02
C ILE A 508 -22.26 21.93 -1.38
N ASP A 509 -23.48 22.38 -1.71
CA ASP A 509 -24.07 23.57 -1.11
C ASP A 509 -24.06 23.46 0.43
N PRO A 510 -23.44 24.40 1.16
CA PRO A 510 -23.40 24.38 2.63
C PRO A 510 -24.78 24.38 3.29
N SER A 511 -25.82 24.85 2.61
CA SER A 511 -27.20 24.86 3.11
C SER A 511 -27.88 23.49 3.08
N TRP A 512 -27.32 22.53 2.34
CA TRP A 512 -27.91 21.19 2.22
C TRP A 512 -27.48 20.30 3.39
N THR A 513 -28.38 19.41 3.82
CA THR A 513 -28.07 18.45 4.89
C THR A 513 -27.04 17.44 4.38
N ARG A 514 -25.84 17.44 4.97
CA ARG A 514 -24.77 16.51 4.60
C ARG A 514 -25.13 15.09 5.02
N GLY A 515 -25.16 14.19 4.03
CA GLY A 515 -25.27 12.75 4.28
C GLY A 515 -23.98 12.17 4.88
N PRO A 516 -24.01 10.91 5.36
CA PRO A 516 -22.85 10.25 5.97
C PRO A 516 -21.67 10.03 5.00
N ALA A 517 -21.92 10.13 3.69
CA ALA A 517 -20.90 10.07 2.64
C ALA A 517 -20.38 11.46 2.20
N ALA A 518 -20.91 12.55 2.76
CA ALA A 518 -20.64 13.93 2.35
C ALA A 518 -19.95 14.73 3.46
N VAL A 519 -18.98 14.12 4.12
CA VAL A 519 -18.16 14.71 5.19
C VAL A 519 -16.68 14.72 4.77
N PRO A 520 -15.84 15.60 5.36
CA PRO A 520 -14.40 15.62 5.09
C PRO A 520 -13.76 14.24 5.26
N TRP A 521 -12.68 13.96 4.52
CA TRP A 521 -12.06 12.64 4.49
C TRP A 521 -11.68 12.13 5.88
N ALA A 522 -11.18 13.02 6.76
CA ALA A 522 -10.79 12.70 8.12
C ALA A 522 -11.93 12.15 9.00
N GLU A 523 -13.17 12.55 8.72
CA GLU A 523 -14.38 12.13 9.43
C GLU A 523 -15.13 10.99 8.71
N LEU A 524 -14.78 10.74 7.45
CA LEU A 524 -15.45 9.76 6.61
C LEU A 524 -15.27 8.32 7.15
N ASP A 525 -16.37 7.57 7.25
CA ASP A 525 -16.31 6.16 7.66
C ASP A 525 -15.49 5.32 6.66
N GLU A 526 -14.80 4.31 7.20
CA GLU A 526 -13.93 3.44 6.42
C GLU A 526 -14.64 2.74 5.26
N PHE A 527 -15.96 2.47 5.39
CA PHE A 527 -16.76 1.96 4.28
C PHE A 527 -16.75 2.89 3.07
N TYR A 528 -16.91 4.20 3.27
CA TYR A 528 -16.95 5.17 2.17
C TYR A 528 -15.54 5.48 1.64
N ARG A 529 -14.52 5.57 2.51
CA ARG A 529 -13.11 5.65 2.06
C ARG A 529 -12.75 4.45 1.18
N GLY A 530 -13.18 3.26 1.57
CA GLY A 530 -13.04 2.04 0.77
C GLY A 530 -13.76 2.10 -0.58
N SER A 531 -14.93 2.71 -0.64
CA SER A 531 -15.67 2.93 -1.90
C SER A 531 -14.95 3.91 -2.83
N ASN A 532 -14.36 4.98 -2.29
CA ASN A 532 -13.57 5.95 -3.07
C ASN A 532 -12.29 5.31 -3.62
N ARG A 533 -11.54 4.56 -2.80
CA ARG A 533 -10.36 3.81 -3.26
C ARG A 533 -10.70 2.77 -4.32
N ARG A 534 -11.85 2.10 -4.17
CA ARG A 534 -12.39 1.17 -5.19
C ARG A 534 -12.63 1.88 -6.52
N GLN A 535 -13.33 3.01 -6.51
CA GLN A 535 -13.65 3.75 -7.73
C GLN A 535 -12.40 4.12 -8.53
N VAL A 536 -11.37 4.66 -7.88
CA VAL A 536 -10.09 4.99 -8.54
C VAL A 536 -9.43 3.73 -9.12
N ARG A 537 -9.35 2.64 -8.35
CA ARG A 537 -8.73 1.39 -8.82
C ARG A 537 -9.51 0.73 -9.94
N ASN A 538 -10.84 0.78 -9.90
CA ASN A 538 -11.70 0.24 -10.95
C ASN A 538 -11.56 1.08 -12.24
N ALA A 539 -11.43 2.40 -12.14
CA ALA A 539 -11.14 3.25 -13.30
C ALA A 539 -9.84 2.83 -14.01
N LEU A 540 -8.78 2.52 -13.26
CA LEU A 540 -7.52 2.02 -13.84
C LEU A 540 -7.72 0.71 -14.62
N TRP A 541 -8.58 -0.18 -14.12
CA TRP A 541 -8.90 -1.46 -14.76
C TRP A 541 -9.77 -1.27 -16.01
N MET A 542 -10.85 -0.51 -15.89
CA MET A 542 -11.81 -0.27 -16.97
C MET A 542 -11.15 0.37 -18.20
N VAL A 543 -10.32 1.39 -17.99
CA VAL A 543 -9.61 2.08 -19.07
C VAL A 543 -8.71 1.14 -19.87
N GLU A 544 -8.06 0.17 -19.22
CA GLU A 544 -7.22 -0.80 -19.93
C GLU A 544 -8.04 -1.93 -20.57
N GLN A 545 -8.88 -2.58 -19.76
CA GLN A 545 -9.52 -3.85 -20.14
C GLN A 545 -10.75 -3.65 -21.02
N ILE A 546 -11.44 -2.53 -20.87
CA ILE A 546 -12.67 -2.23 -21.63
C ILE A 546 -12.34 -1.26 -22.76
N ALA A 547 -11.65 -0.15 -22.47
CA ALA A 547 -11.41 0.88 -23.48
C ALA A 547 -10.15 0.64 -24.34
N GLY A 548 -9.29 -0.33 -24.02
CA GLY A 548 -8.09 -0.60 -24.81
C GLY A 548 -7.07 0.54 -24.77
N HIS A 549 -7.03 1.28 -23.66
CA HIS A 549 -6.04 2.30 -23.39
C HIS A 549 -4.88 1.76 -22.53
N THR A 550 -3.79 2.50 -22.51
CA THR A 550 -2.65 2.32 -21.61
C THR A 550 -2.49 3.57 -20.77
N TRP A 551 -2.14 3.40 -19.51
CA TRP A 551 -1.77 4.51 -18.63
C TRP A 551 -0.27 4.86 -18.77
N ASN A 552 0.50 4.13 -19.59
CA ASN A 552 1.88 4.50 -19.92
C ASN A 552 1.92 5.62 -20.94
N THR A 553 2.25 6.81 -20.45
CA THR A 553 2.40 8.03 -21.26
C THR A 553 3.86 8.46 -21.42
N TRP A 554 4.82 7.62 -21.02
CA TRP A 554 6.23 7.96 -21.16
C TRP A 554 6.60 8.15 -22.64
N GLY A 555 7.34 9.23 -22.94
CA GLY A 555 7.82 9.55 -24.28
C GLY A 555 6.75 10.06 -25.27
N THR A 556 5.48 10.15 -24.87
CA THR A 556 4.42 10.73 -25.73
C THR A 556 3.42 11.48 -24.84
N PRO A 557 3.62 12.79 -24.63
CA PRO A 557 2.74 13.57 -23.79
C PRO A 557 1.33 13.58 -24.43
N PRO A 558 0.28 13.15 -23.71
CA PRO A 558 -1.07 13.13 -24.24
C PRO A 558 -1.59 14.57 -24.46
N ALA A 559 -2.45 14.75 -25.46
CA ALA A 559 -2.98 16.05 -25.87
C ALA A 559 -3.50 16.89 -24.68
N GLN A 560 -3.14 18.16 -24.62
CA GLN A 560 -3.59 19.02 -23.54
C GLN A 560 -5.09 19.35 -23.73
N LEU A 561 -5.87 19.19 -22.66
CA LEU A 561 -7.30 19.51 -22.65
C LEU A 561 -7.56 20.65 -21.65
N SER A 562 -8.25 21.69 -22.09
CA SER A 562 -8.59 22.83 -21.24
C SER A 562 -9.77 22.49 -20.33
N GLY A 563 -9.63 22.77 -19.03
CA GLY A 563 -10.71 22.55 -18.05
C GLY A 563 -11.95 23.42 -18.29
N THR A 564 -11.79 24.63 -18.82
CA THR A 564 -12.93 25.51 -19.17
C THR A 564 -13.70 24.96 -20.37
N LYS A 565 -13.01 24.36 -21.35
CA LYS A 565 -13.65 23.68 -22.48
C LYS A 565 -14.40 22.43 -22.02
N MET A 566 -13.87 21.68 -21.04
CA MET A 566 -14.48 20.45 -20.54
C MET A 566 -15.75 20.68 -19.69
N ALA A 567 -15.79 21.75 -18.89
CA ALA A 567 -16.86 21.96 -17.90
C ALA A 567 -18.27 22.17 -18.50
N GLY A 568 -18.36 22.58 -19.77
CA GLY A 568 -19.63 22.83 -20.46
C GLY A 568 -20.13 21.69 -21.37
N LEU A 569 -19.38 20.60 -21.46
CA LEU A 569 -19.68 19.49 -22.38
C LEU A 569 -20.52 18.40 -21.73
N GLU A 570 -21.31 17.69 -22.53
CA GLU A 570 -22.02 16.51 -22.05
C GLU A 570 -21.03 15.38 -21.70
N PRO A 571 -21.37 14.48 -20.76
CA PRO A 571 -20.44 13.46 -20.27
C PRO A 571 -19.80 12.58 -21.36
N LEU A 572 -20.55 12.22 -22.41
CA LEU A 572 -20.01 11.42 -23.52
C LEU A 572 -19.05 12.22 -24.41
N GLU A 573 -19.27 13.52 -24.58
CA GLU A 573 -18.37 14.40 -25.33
C GLU A 573 -17.06 14.59 -24.58
N GLN A 574 -17.13 14.75 -23.25
CA GLN A 574 -15.94 14.78 -22.39
C GLN A 574 -15.12 13.48 -22.53
N LEU A 575 -15.79 12.33 -22.53
CA LEU A 575 -15.15 11.03 -22.70
C LEU A 575 -14.52 10.89 -24.09
N ALA A 576 -15.21 11.32 -25.15
CA ALA A 576 -14.69 11.32 -26.52
C ALA A 576 -13.42 12.18 -26.66
N LEU A 577 -13.39 13.38 -26.07
CA LEU A 577 -12.20 14.23 -26.05
C LEU A 577 -11.03 13.61 -25.26
N MET A 578 -11.31 12.75 -24.29
CA MET A 578 -10.30 11.96 -23.58
C MET A 578 -9.89 10.69 -24.36
N GLY A 579 -10.46 10.46 -25.55
CA GLY A 579 -10.13 9.35 -26.44
C GLY A 579 -11.02 8.11 -26.27
N PHE A 580 -12.11 8.19 -25.51
CA PHE A 580 -13.00 7.07 -25.28
C PHE A 580 -14.22 7.13 -26.20
N ASP A 581 -14.38 6.12 -27.06
CA ASP A 581 -15.57 6.01 -27.90
C ASP A 581 -16.84 5.73 -27.07
N ARG A 582 -18.01 5.90 -27.69
CA ARG A 582 -19.31 5.74 -27.03
C ARG A 582 -19.53 4.33 -26.48
N HIS A 583 -19.13 3.28 -27.21
CA HIS A 583 -19.33 1.90 -26.79
C HIS A 583 -18.47 1.57 -25.56
N SER A 584 -17.19 1.94 -25.61
CA SER A 584 -16.28 1.78 -24.47
C SER A 584 -16.76 2.57 -23.25
N SER A 585 -17.21 3.82 -23.46
CA SER A 585 -17.77 4.67 -22.40
C SER A 585 -18.96 4.05 -21.68
N MET A 586 -19.91 3.48 -22.43
CA MET A 586 -21.09 2.81 -21.87
C MET A 586 -20.72 1.53 -21.12
N SER A 587 -19.81 0.74 -21.70
CA SER A 587 -19.33 -0.51 -21.08
C SER A 587 -18.57 -0.24 -19.77
N MET A 588 -17.78 0.83 -19.71
CA MET A 588 -17.13 1.26 -18.47
C MET A 588 -18.15 1.76 -17.43
N ALA A 589 -19.16 2.53 -17.83
CA ALA A 589 -20.19 2.99 -16.90
C ALA A 589 -20.96 1.82 -16.28
N GLN A 590 -21.27 0.79 -17.07
CA GLN A 590 -21.85 -0.46 -16.60
C GLN A 590 -20.94 -1.16 -15.58
N ALA A 591 -19.67 -1.38 -15.94
CA ALA A 591 -18.73 -2.08 -15.08
C ALA A 591 -18.52 -1.36 -13.73
N GLU A 592 -18.49 -0.03 -13.73
CA GLU A 592 -18.41 0.77 -12.50
C GLU A 592 -19.65 0.62 -11.62
N HIS A 593 -20.85 0.65 -12.21
CA HIS A 593 -22.11 0.45 -11.48
C HIS A 593 -22.19 -0.95 -10.86
N GLU A 594 -21.79 -1.97 -11.60
CA GLU A 594 -21.79 -3.35 -11.12
C GLU A 594 -20.78 -3.58 -9.99
N ASP A 595 -19.57 -3.02 -10.11
CA ASP A 595 -18.56 -3.09 -9.06
C ASP A 595 -19.00 -2.33 -7.79
N TRP A 596 -19.61 -1.16 -7.95
CA TRP A 596 -20.21 -0.39 -6.86
C TRP A 596 -21.31 -1.19 -6.14
N CYS A 597 -22.25 -1.78 -6.90
CA CYS A 597 -23.30 -2.63 -6.37
C CYS A 597 -22.72 -3.83 -5.60
N ARG A 598 -21.69 -4.48 -6.13
CA ARG A 598 -21.01 -5.62 -5.51
C ARG A 598 -20.35 -5.22 -4.18
N TYR A 599 -19.68 -4.07 -4.16
CA TYR A 599 -19.06 -3.53 -2.96
C TYR A 599 -20.08 -3.24 -1.85
N TYR A 600 -21.20 -2.60 -2.19
CA TYR A 600 -22.27 -2.28 -1.25
C TYR A 600 -22.91 -3.56 -0.70
N ARG A 601 -23.30 -4.50 -1.57
CA ARG A 601 -23.92 -5.78 -1.16
C ARG A 601 -22.99 -6.62 -0.28
N ARG A 602 -21.70 -6.69 -0.61
CA ARG A 602 -20.68 -7.37 0.22
C ARG A 602 -20.56 -6.77 1.62
N ASN A 603 -20.82 -5.47 1.76
CA ASN A 603 -20.83 -4.76 3.04
C ASN A 603 -22.22 -4.73 3.71
N GLY A 604 -23.15 -5.55 3.23
CA GLY A 604 -24.46 -5.76 3.85
C GLY A 604 -25.51 -4.72 3.50
N TRP A 605 -25.29 -3.90 2.46
CA TRP A 605 -26.32 -3.02 1.92
C TRP A 605 -27.32 -3.79 1.06
N LYS A 606 -28.55 -3.29 1.02
CA LYS A 606 -29.66 -3.89 0.28
C LYS A 606 -30.40 -2.83 -0.53
N TYR A 607 -31.02 -3.27 -1.62
CA TYR A 607 -31.96 -2.44 -2.36
C TYR A 607 -33.20 -2.14 -1.51
N GLY A 608 -33.71 -0.91 -1.63
CA GLY A 608 -35.01 -0.51 -1.11
C GLY A 608 -35.28 0.97 -1.36
N THR A 609 -36.55 1.33 -1.42
CA THR A 609 -37.03 2.70 -1.57
C THR A 609 -38.03 3.01 -0.45
N PRO A 610 -37.90 4.12 0.29
CA PRO A 610 -36.87 5.16 0.16
C PRO A 610 -35.48 4.71 0.66
N ARG A 611 -34.44 5.43 0.24
CA ARG A 611 -33.06 5.28 0.74
C ARG A 611 -33.00 5.52 2.27
N ASP A 612 -32.29 4.66 2.98
CA ASP A 612 -32.01 4.77 4.42
C ASP A 612 -30.62 4.22 4.74
N ASP A 613 -29.64 5.13 4.82
CA ASP A 613 -28.24 4.78 5.07
C ASP A 613 -28.02 4.18 6.47
N SER A 614 -28.85 4.53 7.45
CA SER A 614 -28.74 4.01 8.82
C SER A 614 -29.07 2.52 8.89
N ARG A 615 -29.97 2.06 8.00
CA ARG A 615 -30.37 0.67 7.83
C ARG A 615 -29.66 -0.01 6.66
N ARG A 616 -28.72 0.67 6.00
CA ARG A 616 -28.00 0.21 4.81
C ARG A 616 -28.92 -0.14 3.64
N ILE A 617 -29.91 0.71 3.40
CA ILE A 617 -30.86 0.60 2.29
C ILE A 617 -30.52 1.67 1.26
N HIS A 618 -30.26 1.27 0.02
CA HIS A 618 -29.94 2.19 -1.07
C HIS A 618 -30.80 1.89 -2.30
N ASP A 619 -31.46 2.92 -2.81
CA ASP A 619 -32.43 2.89 -3.92
C ASP A 619 -31.79 2.59 -5.29
N LYS A 620 -30.54 2.99 -5.50
CA LYS A 620 -29.79 2.70 -6.74
C LYS A 620 -29.13 1.32 -6.81
N LEU A 621 -29.32 0.41 -5.84
CA LEU A 621 -28.75 -0.95 -5.89
C LEU A 621 -29.50 -1.91 -6.83
N VAL A 622 -29.74 -1.45 -8.06
CA VAL A 622 -30.49 -2.14 -9.13
C VAL A 622 -29.56 -2.79 -10.14
N ASP A 623 -30.13 -3.64 -11.00
CA ASP A 623 -29.43 -4.21 -12.16
C ASP A 623 -29.14 -3.13 -13.22
N TRP A 624 -28.11 -3.34 -14.04
CA TRP A 624 -27.75 -2.38 -15.10
C TRP A 624 -28.89 -2.16 -16.10
N SER A 625 -29.69 -3.18 -16.41
CA SER A 625 -30.85 -3.06 -17.31
C SER A 625 -31.85 -1.99 -16.85
N VAL A 626 -31.98 -1.78 -15.54
CA VAL A 626 -32.83 -0.72 -14.97
C VAL A 626 -32.18 0.66 -15.20
N VAL A 627 -30.87 0.77 -14.96
CA VAL A 627 -30.10 1.99 -15.19
C VAL A 627 -30.17 2.40 -16.66
N GLU A 628 -29.99 1.44 -17.58
CA GLU A 628 -30.04 1.68 -19.02
C GLU A 628 -31.42 2.12 -19.50
N SER A 629 -32.49 1.62 -18.88
CA SER A 629 -33.88 1.99 -19.23
C SER A 629 -34.32 3.37 -18.72
N ASP A 630 -33.60 3.95 -17.76
CA ASP A 630 -33.92 5.23 -17.11
C ASP A 630 -32.89 6.30 -17.51
N PRO A 631 -33.27 7.32 -18.31
CA PRO A 631 -32.34 8.35 -18.77
C PRO A 631 -31.61 9.10 -17.65
N ASP A 632 -32.24 9.31 -16.50
CA ASP A 632 -31.64 10.04 -15.39
C ASP A 632 -30.59 9.20 -14.67
N LEU A 633 -30.88 7.90 -14.46
CA LEU A 633 -29.92 6.96 -13.89
C LEU A 633 -28.74 6.74 -14.83
N LEU A 634 -29.01 6.57 -16.14
CA LEU A 634 -27.97 6.40 -17.14
C LEU A 634 -27.05 7.62 -17.21
N ASN A 635 -27.61 8.83 -17.31
CA ASN A 635 -26.83 10.05 -17.35
C ASN A 635 -26.01 10.23 -16.06
N ALA A 636 -26.60 9.92 -14.89
CA ALA A 636 -25.84 9.95 -13.63
C ALA A 636 -24.65 8.98 -13.61
N ALA A 637 -24.80 7.77 -14.15
CA ALA A 637 -23.72 6.78 -14.22
C ALA A 637 -22.59 7.26 -15.15
N VAL A 638 -22.92 7.70 -16.37
CA VAL A 638 -21.92 8.20 -17.35
C VAL A 638 -21.24 9.47 -16.85
N ARG A 639 -21.98 10.41 -16.23
CA ARG A 639 -21.43 11.61 -15.61
C ARG A 639 -20.44 11.28 -14.50
N SER A 640 -20.74 10.30 -13.66
CA SER A 640 -19.83 9.85 -12.60
C SER A 640 -18.53 9.27 -13.17
N LEU A 641 -18.62 8.49 -14.26
CA LEU A 641 -17.44 7.97 -14.95
C LEU A 641 -16.59 9.11 -15.54
N ALA A 642 -17.22 10.00 -16.32
CA ALA A 642 -16.54 11.14 -16.95
C ALA A 642 -15.85 12.02 -15.90
N ALA A 643 -16.53 12.36 -14.82
CA ALA A 643 -15.96 13.14 -13.72
C ALA A 643 -14.78 12.45 -13.03
N THR A 644 -14.83 11.12 -12.86
CA THR A 644 -13.73 10.34 -12.26
C THR A 644 -12.50 10.37 -13.17
N LEU A 645 -12.66 10.05 -14.46
CA LEU A 645 -11.56 10.02 -15.42
C LEU A 645 -10.98 11.41 -15.67
N TRP A 646 -11.83 12.44 -15.72
CA TRP A 646 -11.38 13.82 -15.79
C TRP A 646 -10.59 14.24 -14.55
N SER A 647 -11.06 13.88 -13.35
CA SER A 647 -10.34 14.19 -12.12
C SER A 647 -8.98 13.52 -12.05
N LEU A 648 -8.88 12.25 -12.47
CA LEU A 648 -7.60 11.56 -12.59
C LEU A 648 -6.66 12.28 -13.56
N ARG A 649 -7.17 12.72 -14.71
CA ARG A 649 -6.39 13.50 -15.70
C ARG A 649 -5.85 14.81 -15.12
N GLN A 650 -6.68 15.55 -14.38
CA GLN A 650 -6.29 16.80 -13.73
C GLN A 650 -5.24 16.58 -12.63
N LEU A 651 -5.28 15.43 -11.95
CA LEU A 651 -4.28 14.99 -10.98
C LEU A 651 -3.01 14.40 -11.62
N GLY A 652 -2.89 14.44 -12.95
CA GLY A 652 -1.70 13.99 -13.70
C GLY A 652 -1.73 12.53 -14.16
N PHE A 653 -2.78 11.77 -13.81
CA PHE A 653 -2.94 10.38 -14.27
C PHE A 653 -3.66 10.36 -15.62
N ARG A 654 -2.92 10.04 -16.69
CA ARG A 654 -3.45 10.12 -18.05
C ARG A 654 -3.32 8.78 -18.74
N SER A 655 -4.35 8.43 -19.50
CA SER A 655 -4.29 7.29 -20.41
C SER A 655 -4.26 7.76 -21.86
N ARG A 656 -3.82 6.86 -22.74
CA ARG A 656 -3.86 7.00 -24.19
C ARG A 656 -4.30 5.68 -24.83
N PRO A 657 -4.89 5.69 -26.04
CA PRO A 657 -5.15 4.46 -26.78
C PRO A 657 -3.88 3.62 -26.97
N ILE A 658 -3.99 2.29 -26.84
CA ILE A 658 -2.86 1.37 -27.11
C ILE A 658 -2.50 1.42 -28.60
N TRP A 659 -3.52 1.38 -29.46
CA TRP A 659 -3.37 1.50 -30.90
C TRP A 659 -3.28 2.97 -31.28
N GLN A 660 -2.13 3.37 -31.80
CA GLN A 660 -1.88 4.73 -32.25
C GLN A 660 -1.96 4.81 -33.77
N SER A 661 -2.37 5.96 -34.28
CA SER A 661 -2.48 6.18 -35.72
C SER A 661 -1.15 6.68 -36.28
N PHE A 662 -0.72 6.06 -37.37
CA PHE A 662 0.49 6.43 -38.10
C PHE A 662 0.17 6.61 -39.59
N THR A 663 0.92 7.50 -40.22
CA THR A 663 0.95 7.65 -41.68
C THR A 663 2.04 6.75 -42.24
N ARG A 664 1.72 5.99 -43.29
CA ARG A 664 2.73 5.19 -43.99
C ARG A 664 3.65 6.12 -44.80
N ILE A 665 4.96 5.93 -44.72
CA ILE A 665 5.96 6.76 -45.39
C ILE A 665 7.02 5.92 -46.12
N GLY A 666 7.67 6.53 -47.11
CA GLY A 666 8.72 5.90 -47.91
C GLY A 666 8.22 5.19 -49.17
N THR A 667 9.17 4.73 -49.98
CA THR A 667 8.94 4.18 -51.31
C THR A 667 9.58 2.79 -51.43
N VAL A 668 8.88 1.84 -52.06
CA VAL A 668 9.34 0.46 -52.26
C VAL A 668 9.44 0.11 -53.74
N ALA A 669 10.16 -0.95 -54.08
CA ALA A 669 9.99 -1.64 -55.37
C ALA A 669 8.91 -2.71 -55.22
N ALA A 670 8.04 -2.88 -56.22
CA ALA A 670 7.02 -3.93 -56.17
C ALA A 670 6.67 -4.48 -57.56
N GLU A 671 6.46 -5.78 -57.63
CA GLU A 671 6.08 -6.51 -58.84
C GLU A 671 4.91 -7.45 -58.51
N GLN A 672 3.86 -7.43 -59.33
CA GLN A 672 2.75 -8.37 -59.19
C GLN A 672 3.14 -9.76 -59.69
N ARG A 673 2.92 -10.81 -58.89
CA ARG A 673 3.24 -12.19 -59.25
C ARG A 673 2.01 -12.92 -59.77
N SER A 674 2.14 -13.63 -60.89
CA SER A 674 1.04 -14.36 -61.53
C SER A 674 0.86 -15.80 -61.03
N ALA A 675 1.75 -16.28 -60.16
CA ALA A 675 1.73 -17.63 -59.59
C ALA A 675 1.89 -17.57 -58.07
N PRO A 676 1.32 -18.52 -57.31
CA PRO A 676 1.49 -18.58 -55.87
C PRO A 676 2.97 -18.81 -55.52
N TRP A 677 3.42 -18.23 -54.43
CA TRP A 677 4.81 -18.29 -54.00
C TRP A 677 4.93 -18.25 -52.48
N THR A 678 6.10 -18.61 -51.98
CA THR A 678 6.40 -18.60 -50.55
C THR A 678 7.66 -17.83 -50.27
N TRP A 679 7.72 -17.20 -49.10
CA TRP A 679 8.91 -16.54 -48.58
C TRP A 679 9.05 -16.86 -47.09
N THR A 680 10.21 -16.56 -46.52
CA THR A 680 10.49 -16.82 -45.11
C THR A 680 10.43 -15.50 -44.36
N SER A 681 9.59 -15.41 -43.33
CA SER A 681 9.57 -14.27 -42.42
C SER A 681 10.89 -14.16 -41.66
N GLU A 682 11.17 -13.00 -41.07
CA GLU A 682 12.36 -12.83 -40.23
C GLU A 682 12.37 -13.74 -39.00
N SER A 683 11.19 -14.09 -38.50
CA SER A 683 10.98 -15.07 -37.42
C SER A 683 11.13 -16.53 -37.88
N GLY A 684 11.48 -16.77 -39.14
CA GLY A 684 11.75 -18.10 -39.69
C GLY A 684 10.49 -18.89 -40.12
N HIS A 685 9.32 -18.27 -40.12
CA HIS A 685 8.08 -18.90 -40.57
C HIS A 685 7.95 -18.84 -42.09
N THR A 686 7.47 -19.92 -42.70
CA THR A 686 7.13 -19.94 -44.12
C THR A 686 5.80 -19.24 -44.36
N MET A 687 5.86 -18.12 -45.08
CA MET A 687 4.74 -17.28 -45.48
C MET A 687 4.25 -17.69 -46.86
N ARG A 688 2.94 -17.61 -47.10
CA ARG A 688 2.32 -18.02 -48.37
C ARG A 688 1.57 -16.84 -49.00
N ALA A 689 1.75 -16.69 -50.30
CA ALA A 689 1.09 -15.68 -51.13
C ALA A 689 0.41 -16.35 -52.32
N ASP A 690 -0.76 -15.81 -52.70
CA ASP A 690 -1.55 -16.34 -53.80
C ASP A 690 -1.13 -15.73 -55.14
N ALA A 691 -1.59 -16.34 -56.24
CA ALA A 691 -1.45 -15.73 -57.56
C ALA A 691 -2.23 -14.40 -57.61
N GLY A 692 -1.57 -13.34 -58.06
CA GLY A 692 -2.11 -11.98 -58.09
C GLY A 692 -1.58 -11.08 -56.98
N ASP A 693 -0.95 -11.63 -55.94
CA ASP A 693 -0.34 -10.84 -54.87
C ASP A 693 0.95 -10.15 -55.32
N TRP A 694 1.25 -9.04 -54.66
CA TRP A 694 2.42 -8.22 -54.95
C TRP A 694 3.61 -8.68 -54.14
N ALA A 695 4.76 -8.87 -54.80
CA ALA A 695 6.05 -9.04 -54.15
C ALA A 695 6.67 -7.65 -53.94
N VAL A 696 6.69 -7.19 -52.69
CA VAL A 696 7.24 -5.90 -52.27
C VAL A 696 8.67 -6.08 -51.77
N GLN A 697 9.57 -5.19 -52.20
CA GLN A 697 11.00 -5.28 -51.92
C GLN A 697 11.56 -3.96 -51.37
N GLU A 698 12.35 -4.07 -50.30
CA GLU A 698 13.07 -2.98 -49.65
C GLU A 698 14.28 -3.56 -48.90
N ASP A 699 15.45 -2.92 -49.01
CA ASP A 699 16.68 -3.31 -48.30
C ASP A 699 17.06 -4.81 -48.39
N GLY A 700 16.83 -5.44 -49.56
CA GLY A 700 17.12 -6.85 -49.80
C GLY A 700 16.12 -7.84 -49.17
N LYS A 701 15.07 -7.35 -48.52
CA LYS A 701 13.96 -8.13 -47.98
C LYS A 701 12.81 -8.16 -48.98
N THR A 702 12.04 -9.24 -48.98
CA THR A 702 10.86 -9.39 -49.84
C THR A 702 9.71 -9.95 -49.01
N TRP A 703 8.54 -9.32 -49.12
CA TRP A 703 7.31 -9.78 -48.50
C TRP A 703 6.14 -9.66 -49.48
N SER A 704 5.06 -10.40 -49.22
CA SER A 704 3.84 -10.35 -50.01
C SER A 704 2.86 -9.31 -49.48
N VAL A 705 2.08 -8.71 -50.37
CA VAL A 705 0.89 -7.90 -50.04
C VAL A 705 -0.24 -8.28 -50.98
N ARG A 706 -1.43 -8.55 -50.43
CA ARG A 706 -2.63 -8.89 -51.21
C ARG A 706 -3.01 -7.75 -52.17
N ASP A 707 -3.48 -8.07 -53.38
CA ASP A 707 -3.71 -7.07 -54.44
C ASP A 707 -4.63 -5.91 -54.05
N ASP A 708 -5.74 -6.19 -53.37
CA ASP A 708 -6.68 -5.18 -52.88
C ASP A 708 -6.01 -4.22 -51.88
N ILE A 709 -5.30 -4.77 -50.89
CA ILE A 709 -4.55 -3.99 -49.91
C ILE A 709 -3.45 -3.17 -50.60
N PHE A 710 -2.72 -3.76 -51.55
CA PHE A 710 -1.64 -3.05 -52.23
C PHE A 710 -2.15 -1.81 -52.98
N ARG A 711 -3.28 -1.93 -53.69
CA ARG A 711 -3.88 -0.79 -54.41
C ARG A 711 -4.40 0.31 -53.49
N ASP A 712 -4.89 -0.07 -52.32
CA ASP A 712 -5.38 0.86 -51.31
C ASP A 712 -4.25 1.55 -50.53
N THR A 713 -3.10 0.90 -50.38
CA THR A 713 -2.00 1.40 -49.54
C THR A 713 -0.77 1.87 -50.30
N TYR A 714 -0.75 1.78 -51.62
CA TYR A 714 0.35 2.26 -52.47
C TYR A 714 -0.14 3.12 -53.65
N GLU A 715 0.75 3.97 -54.16
CA GLU A 715 0.55 4.69 -55.42
C GLU A 715 1.83 4.68 -56.28
N PRO A 716 1.72 4.73 -57.62
CA PRO A 716 2.89 4.66 -58.49
C PRO A 716 3.82 5.86 -58.30
N ALA A 717 5.12 5.60 -58.16
CA ALA A 717 6.17 6.63 -58.06
C ALA A 717 7.12 6.65 -59.29
N GLY A 718 6.88 5.80 -60.28
CA GLY A 718 7.71 5.64 -61.49
C GLY A 718 8.76 4.54 -61.37
N ASP A 719 9.24 4.01 -62.50
CA ASP A 719 10.35 3.04 -62.60
C ASP A 719 10.22 1.78 -61.70
N GLY A 720 9.01 1.21 -61.61
CA GLY A 720 8.73 0.04 -60.77
C GLY A 720 8.72 0.33 -59.26
N ARG A 721 8.80 1.62 -58.88
CA ARG A 721 8.70 2.08 -57.49
C ARG A 721 7.29 2.55 -57.15
N TRP A 722 6.94 2.39 -55.88
CA TRP A 722 5.62 2.66 -55.32
C TRP A 722 5.75 3.41 -54.00
N GLN A 723 5.06 4.55 -53.89
CA GLN A 723 4.98 5.33 -52.67
C GLN A 723 3.91 4.73 -51.75
N ARG A 724 4.25 4.56 -50.46
CA ARG A 724 3.25 4.15 -49.46
C ARG A 724 2.28 5.30 -49.20
N LYS A 725 0.99 4.97 -49.05
CA LYS A 725 -0.07 5.92 -48.69
C LYS A 725 -1.01 5.39 -47.62
N GLY A 726 -1.84 6.30 -47.10
CA GLY A 726 -2.86 5.99 -46.11
C GLY A 726 -2.34 5.83 -44.68
N ARG A 727 -3.26 5.50 -43.78
CA ARG A 727 -2.99 5.34 -42.35
C ARG A 727 -2.94 3.86 -41.96
N ALA A 728 -2.21 3.59 -40.89
CA ALA A 728 -2.23 2.32 -40.19
C ALA A 728 -2.31 2.60 -38.69
N GLN A 729 -2.86 1.64 -37.94
CA GLN A 729 -2.74 1.65 -36.49
C GLN A 729 -1.52 0.83 -36.09
N ALA A 730 -0.80 1.21 -35.05
CA ALA A 730 0.28 0.39 -34.52
C ALA A 730 0.40 0.48 -33.00
N ARG A 731 0.96 -0.56 -32.41
CA ARG A 731 1.33 -0.61 -31.00
C ARG A 731 2.64 -1.38 -30.83
N PRO A 732 3.40 -1.17 -29.75
CA PRO A 732 4.49 -2.07 -29.38
C PRO A 732 3.98 -3.52 -29.23
N ALA A 733 4.77 -4.46 -29.71
CA ALA A 733 4.51 -5.88 -29.56
C ALA A 733 4.82 -6.35 -28.13
N TYR A 734 4.09 -7.35 -27.65
CA TYR A 734 4.54 -8.07 -26.45
C TYR A 734 5.65 -9.05 -26.84
N PRO A 735 6.72 -9.21 -26.04
CA PRO A 735 7.80 -10.14 -26.36
C PRO A 735 7.27 -11.57 -26.55
N GLY A 736 7.56 -12.18 -27.71
CA GLY A 736 7.09 -13.54 -28.04
C GLY A 736 5.61 -13.62 -28.46
N GLU A 737 4.95 -12.48 -28.68
CA GLU A 737 3.58 -12.42 -29.17
C GLU A 737 3.46 -13.07 -30.54
N THR A 738 2.52 -14.00 -30.69
CA THR A 738 2.21 -14.61 -32.00
C THR A 738 0.99 -13.94 -32.59
N VAL A 739 1.15 -13.33 -33.76
CA VAL A 739 0.11 -12.65 -34.52
C VAL A 739 -0.26 -13.50 -35.73
N ASN A 740 -1.56 -13.69 -35.94
CA ASN A 740 -2.07 -14.33 -37.15
C ASN A 740 -2.11 -13.28 -38.27
N THR A 741 -1.15 -13.33 -39.18
CA THR A 741 -1.13 -12.52 -40.41
C THR A 741 -1.98 -13.18 -41.50
N LEU A 742 -2.16 -12.51 -42.64
CA LEU A 742 -2.89 -13.10 -43.78
C LEU A 742 -2.12 -14.27 -44.41
N GLU A 743 -0.79 -14.22 -44.33
CA GLU A 743 0.14 -15.16 -44.95
C GLU A 743 0.50 -16.35 -44.04
N GLY A 744 0.22 -16.24 -42.74
CA GLY A 744 0.55 -17.24 -41.71
C GLY A 744 0.79 -16.64 -40.30
N PRO A 745 0.96 -17.47 -39.26
CA PRO A 745 1.36 -16.96 -37.94
C PRO A 745 2.80 -16.42 -37.98
N ALA A 746 3.02 -15.29 -37.31
CA ALA A 746 4.34 -14.70 -37.12
C ALA A 746 4.56 -14.33 -35.65
N THR A 747 5.73 -14.65 -35.11
CA THR A 747 6.11 -14.27 -33.74
C THR A 747 6.90 -12.96 -33.76
N ALA A 748 6.49 -12.01 -32.92
CA ALA A 748 7.16 -10.73 -32.72
C ALA A 748 8.29 -10.85 -31.70
N ALA A 749 9.42 -10.22 -32.00
CA ALA A 749 10.56 -10.09 -31.12
C ALA A 749 10.39 -8.91 -30.13
N GLU A 750 11.31 -8.83 -29.16
CA GLU A 750 11.38 -7.66 -28.27
C GLU A 750 11.77 -6.41 -29.07
N GLY A 751 11.00 -5.33 -28.90
CA GLY A 751 11.20 -4.07 -29.63
C GLY A 751 10.41 -3.95 -30.94
N ASP A 752 9.73 -5.02 -31.37
CA ASP A 752 8.85 -5.00 -32.55
C ASP A 752 7.57 -4.19 -32.30
N TRP A 753 6.93 -3.81 -33.40
CA TRP A 753 5.61 -3.19 -33.43
C TRP A 753 4.62 -4.12 -34.11
N ILE A 754 3.40 -4.21 -33.58
CA ILE A 754 2.28 -4.80 -34.31
C ILE A 754 1.57 -3.69 -35.04
N VAL A 755 1.54 -3.79 -36.37
CA VAL A 755 0.80 -2.88 -37.24
C VAL A 755 -0.52 -3.53 -37.62
N ARG A 756 -1.57 -2.72 -37.66
CA ARG A 756 -2.92 -3.07 -38.10
C ARG A 756 -3.32 -2.16 -39.25
N GLY A 757 -3.73 -2.76 -40.37
CA GLY A 757 -4.22 -2.03 -41.53
C GLY A 757 -5.73 -1.78 -41.48
N GLY A 758 -6.26 -1.20 -42.56
CA GLY A 758 -7.62 -0.67 -42.61
C GLY A 758 -8.71 -1.74 -42.57
N THR A 759 -8.38 -2.98 -42.92
CA THR A 759 -9.32 -4.12 -42.88
C THR A 759 -9.18 -4.96 -41.61
N GLY A 760 -8.35 -4.52 -40.66
CA GLY A 760 -8.08 -5.19 -39.38
C GLY A 760 -6.98 -6.24 -39.43
N GLU A 761 -6.38 -6.46 -40.60
CA GLU A 761 -5.23 -7.33 -40.79
C GLU A 761 -4.01 -6.84 -39.99
N GLN A 762 -3.24 -7.76 -39.42
CA GLN A 762 -2.14 -7.44 -38.51
C GLN A 762 -0.84 -8.13 -38.91
N TRP A 763 0.28 -7.44 -38.74
CA TRP A 763 1.61 -7.97 -38.99
C TRP A 763 2.65 -7.35 -38.06
N PRO A 764 3.67 -8.11 -37.62
CA PRO A 764 4.80 -7.57 -36.88
C PRO A 764 5.75 -6.80 -37.81
N VAL A 765 6.34 -5.73 -37.30
CA VAL A 765 7.36 -4.91 -37.96
C VAL A 765 8.48 -4.62 -36.96
N PRO A 766 9.75 -4.92 -37.26
CA PRO A 766 10.87 -4.56 -36.40
C PRO A 766 10.93 -3.07 -36.06
N GLY A 767 11.35 -2.71 -34.85
CA GLY A 767 11.29 -1.32 -34.37
C GLY A 767 12.06 -0.30 -35.22
N ASP A 768 13.24 -0.68 -35.73
CA ASP A 768 14.05 0.17 -36.61
C ASP A 768 13.42 0.32 -38.01
N GLU A 769 12.70 -0.70 -38.49
CA GLU A 769 11.92 -0.62 -39.73
C GLU A 769 10.64 0.21 -39.53
N PHE A 770 9.99 0.06 -38.38
CA PHE A 770 8.80 0.82 -38.05
C PHE A 770 9.09 2.32 -38.06
N ALA A 771 10.17 2.75 -37.42
CA ALA A 771 10.61 4.15 -37.41
C ALA A 771 10.93 4.71 -38.81
N ARG A 772 11.28 3.86 -39.77
CA ARG A 772 11.56 4.24 -41.17
C ARG A 772 10.30 4.25 -42.04
N ARG A 773 9.33 3.37 -41.75
CA ARG A 773 8.14 3.12 -42.59
C ARG A 773 6.88 3.86 -42.12
N TYR A 774 6.88 4.38 -40.89
CA TYR A 774 5.71 5.01 -40.29
C TYR A 774 6.10 6.32 -39.58
N ALA A 775 5.25 7.34 -39.75
CA ALA A 775 5.34 8.60 -39.01
C ALA A 775 4.08 8.80 -38.18
N GLU A 776 4.22 9.32 -36.95
CA GLU A 776 3.09 9.61 -36.07
C GLU A 776 2.07 10.53 -36.78
N PHE A 777 0.80 10.11 -36.81
CA PHE A 777 -0.25 10.95 -37.38
C PHE A 777 -0.66 12.01 -36.36
N ARG A 778 -0.37 13.27 -36.64
CA ARG A 778 -0.89 14.41 -35.87
C ARG A 778 -2.06 15.03 -36.65
N PRO A 779 -3.30 14.94 -36.14
CA PRO A 779 -4.40 15.65 -36.77
C PRO A 779 -4.12 17.16 -36.75
N PRO A 780 -4.54 17.92 -37.77
CA PRO A 780 -4.48 19.38 -37.75
C PRO A 780 -5.26 19.91 -36.52
N GLU A 781 -4.76 20.97 -35.87
CA GLU A 781 -5.33 21.52 -34.63
C GLU A 781 -6.81 21.98 -34.74
N ASP A 782 -7.34 22.10 -35.95
CA ASP A 782 -8.70 22.58 -36.24
C ASP A 782 -9.69 21.49 -36.73
N ALA A 783 -9.34 20.20 -36.68
CA ALA A 783 -10.27 19.14 -37.05
C ALA A 783 -11.26 18.86 -35.91
N GLU A 784 -12.35 19.63 -35.86
CA GLU A 784 -13.53 19.36 -35.04
C GLU A 784 -13.97 17.89 -35.20
N VAL A 785 -14.19 17.24 -34.06
CA VAL A 785 -14.67 15.86 -33.95
C VAL A 785 -16.13 15.84 -34.39
N HIS A 786 -16.34 15.72 -35.70
CA HIS A 786 -17.60 15.27 -36.26
C HIS A 786 -17.38 13.92 -36.96
N ASP A 787 -18.03 12.91 -36.39
CA ASP A 787 -18.28 11.56 -36.91
C ASP A 787 -17.08 10.66 -37.23
N ALA A 788 -16.80 9.74 -36.29
CA ALA A 788 -16.37 8.36 -36.57
C ALA A 788 -16.78 7.42 -35.43
#